data_AF-A0A8D0L0I4-F1
#
_entry.id   AF-A0A8D0L0I4-F1
#
_cell.length_a   1.000
_cell.length_b   1.000
_cell.length_c   1.000
_cell.angle_alpha   90.00
_cell.angle_beta   90.00
_cell.angle_gamma   90.00
#
_symmetry.space_group_name_H-M   'P 1'
#
loop_
_entity.id
_entity.type
_entity.pdbx_description
1 polymer ?
#
loop_
_entity_poly.entity_id
_entity_poly.type
_entity_poly.pdbx_seq_one_letter_code
_entity_poly.pdbx_strand_id
1 'polypeptide(L)'
;MRAEQLISGLGGEKDRWTEAARLLGIRYIDLIGDVLLSSGTVAYLGAFTVNYRLKCQKQWQVLCNEKNIPCSGDFSLSNTLGDPVKIRAWQIAGLPVDSFSIDNGIIVSNSRRWALMIDPQRQANKWVKNMEKTNRLSVIKLSDTHYVRTLENAIQLGTPVLLENIGEELDAFIEPILLKLTFKQQGVEYMKLGENIIEYSRDFRFYITTHLRNPHYLPEVAVKVCLLNFMITPLGLQDQLLGIVAAKEKPELEEKKNELIIESAASKKQLKEIEDKILEILSNSEGNILEDETAINILSSSKELSEEISEKQTISSVTEMQIDSTRLGYKPVAIHSAVVFFCISDLANIDPMYQYSLIWFINLYVQSIAKSKKSEDLEERIKNITKHFTISIYNNVCRSLFEKDKLLFSFLLTVGIMKGKDEIDDEVWRFLLTGGVALDNPYPNPAPDWLSDKSWGELVRASRLTNLQGLMEHVRENFSKWKLIYDSVKPHEEAFPDAWSTLMGLDRMVILRCLRPDKIIPAVQDFIVENMGRTFIEPPTFDLGRSYSDSTCCAPMIFVLSPRADPMAGLLKFADGVGMGGTSIQTISLGQGQGPIAAKMIYQAITDGTWVVLQNCHLAASWMPALEKICEEVIVPENTNDKFRLWLTSYPSEKFPVSILQNGIKMTNEPPKGVRVNLLRSYLNDPISDPAFFNSCQKPEMWQKLMFGLCFFHAIVQERRNFGPLGWNIPYEFNESDLRISMRQIQMFLNEYEEIPFEALTYLTGECNYGGRVTDDKDRRLLLSLLSIVYNKDIEQDKYMLAAGDDYYIPPHGPYESYIEYIRSLPITTHPEVFGLHENADISKDNQETNQLFRGVLLTLPREAGGGGKSPQETVEDLAQDILSKLPSGFDVKEVMKVYPVLYEESMNTVLRQELIRFNRYGSVFCVGLVILEYACIHQC
;
A
#
# COMPACT_ATOMS: atom_id res chain seq x y z
N MET A 1 -17.26 -72.07 -7.68
CA MET A 1 -15.91 -71.46 -7.53
C MET A 1 -15.65 -70.32 -8.53
N ARG A 2 -15.32 -70.53 -9.82
CA ARG A 2 -14.98 -69.41 -10.74
C ARG A 2 -16.09 -68.35 -10.89
N ALA A 3 -17.35 -68.78 -11.06
CA ALA A 3 -18.50 -67.85 -11.13
C ALA A 3 -18.76 -67.10 -9.81
N GLU A 4 -18.46 -67.71 -8.67
CA GLU A 4 -18.68 -67.14 -7.35
C GLU A 4 -17.61 -66.08 -7.01
N GLN A 5 -16.35 -66.34 -7.38
CA GLN A 5 -15.28 -65.35 -7.35
C GLN A 5 -15.59 -64.14 -8.24
N LEU A 6 -16.07 -64.38 -9.47
CA LEU A 6 -16.39 -63.30 -10.42
C LEU A 6 -17.57 -62.43 -9.93
N ILE A 7 -18.64 -63.05 -9.43
CA ILE A 7 -19.80 -62.34 -8.88
C ILE A 7 -19.46 -61.59 -7.59
N SER A 8 -18.66 -62.16 -6.70
CA SER A 8 -18.18 -61.45 -5.50
C SER A 8 -17.18 -60.33 -5.83
N GLY A 9 -16.42 -60.49 -6.92
CA GLY A 9 -15.49 -59.49 -7.44
C GLY A 9 -16.22 -58.26 -7.98
N LEU A 10 -17.24 -58.48 -8.80
CA LEU A 10 -18.03 -57.44 -9.46
C LEU A 10 -19.17 -56.88 -8.59
N GLY A 11 -19.55 -57.56 -7.50
CA GLY A 11 -20.65 -57.13 -6.63
C GLY A 11 -20.40 -55.77 -5.97
N GLY A 12 -19.19 -55.55 -5.42
CA GLY A 12 -18.81 -54.28 -4.81
C GLY A 12 -18.73 -53.13 -5.83
N GLU A 13 -18.19 -53.39 -7.02
CA GLU A 13 -18.16 -52.38 -8.10
C GLU A 13 -19.56 -52.09 -8.66
N LYS A 14 -20.44 -53.09 -8.72
CA LYS A 14 -21.84 -52.88 -9.10
C LYS A 14 -22.53 -51.91 -8.14
N ASP A 15 -22.38 -52.09 -6.83
CA ASP A 15 -23.00 -51.18 -5.85
C ASP A 15 -22.41 -49.77 -5.96
N ARG A 16 -21.09 -49.65 -6.13
CA ARG A 16 -20.40 -48.38 -6.34
C ARG A 16 -20.86 -47.66 -7.62
N TRP A 17 -20.93 -48.36 -8.75
CA TRP A 17 -21.41 -47.81 -10.01
C TRP A 17 -22.90 -47.50 -9.97
N THR A 18 -23.70 -48.27 -9.23
CA THR A 18 -25.13 -47.99 -9.05
C THR A 18 -25.33 -46.70 -8.27
N GLU A 19 -24.57 -46.49 -7.19
CA GLU A 19 -24.61 -45.25 -6.43
C GLU A 19 -24.03 -44.06 -7.22
N ALA A 20 -22.93 -44.27 -7.95
CA ALA A 20 -22.37 -43.25 -8.84
C ALA A 20 -23.35 -42.86 -9.95
N ALA A 21 -24.05 -43.83 -10.55
CA ALA A 21 -25.10 -43.60 -11.53
C ALA A 21 -26.28 -42.83 -10.94
N ARG A 22 -26.67 -43.13 -9.69
CA ARG A 22 -27.72 -42.38 -8.97
C ARG A 22 -27.32 -40.92 -8.76
N LEU A 23 -26.10 -40.67 -8.29
CA LEU A 23 -25.56 -39.32 -8.07
C LEU A 23 -25.40 -38.54 -9.39
N LEU A 24 -24.93 -39.20 -10.44
CA LEU A 24 -24.87 -38.63 -11.79
C LEU A 24 -26.26 -38.33 -12.33
N GLY A 25 -27.27 -39.16 -12.04
CA GLY A 25 -28.66 -38.91 -12.41
C GLY A 25 -29.23 -37.65 -11.77
N ILE A 26 -28.92 -37.41 -10.49
CA ILE A 26 -29.28 -36.15 -9.80
C ILE A 26 -28.57 -34.96 -10.46
N ARG A 27 -27.24 -35.04 -10.59
CA ARG A 27 -26.44 -33.99 -11.23
C ARG A 27 -26.88 -33.67 -12.65
N TYR A 28 -27.32 -34.68 -13.42
CA TYR A 28 -27.76 -34.49 -14.79
C TYR A 28 -28.97 -33.56 -14.90
N ILE A 29 -29.88 -33.60 -13.92
CA ILE A 29 -31.05 -32.73 -13.85
C ILE A 29 -30.60 -31.29 -13.57
N ASP A 30 -29.74 -31.11 -12.57
CA ASP A 30 -29.27 -29.80 -12.10
C ASP A 30 -28.21 -29.15 -13.01
N LEU A 31 -27.65 -29.94 -13.94
CA LEU A 31 -26.56 -29.54 -14.84
C LEU A 31 -26.92 -28.32 -15.68
N ILE A 32 -28.18 -28.17 -16.09
CA ILE A 32 -28.61 -27.08 -16.97
C ILE A 32 -28.36 -25.72 -16.30
N GLY A 33 -28.80 -25.57 -15.05
CA GLY A 33 -28.56 -24.36 -14.27
C GLY A 33 -27.09 -24.18 -13.93
N ASP A 34 -26.41 -25.25 -13.51
CA ASP A 34 -25.00 -25.18 -13.10
C ASP A 34 -24.08 -24.80 -14.27
N VAL A 35 -24.33 -25.31 -15.48
CA VAL A 35 -23.58 -24.94 -16.68
C VAL A 35 -23.89 -23.51 -17.11
N LEU A 36 -25.13 -23.05 -16.95
CA LEU A 36 -25.51 -21.66 -17.23
C LEU A 36 -24.74 -20.69 -16.31
N LEU A 37 -24.75 -20.94 -15.01
CA LEU A 37 -24.02 -20.16 -14.00
C LEU A 37 -22.50 -20.22 -14.23
N SER A 38 -21.97 -21.40 -14.56
CA SER A 38 -20.56 -21.58 -14.90
C SER A 38 -20.15 -20.79 -16.14
N SER A 39 -20.97 -20.85 -17.20
CA SER A 39 -20.73 -20.13 -18.45
C SER A 39 -20.75 -18.62 -18.22
N GLY A 40 -21.72 -18.12 -17.43
CA GLY A 40 -21.78 -16.71 -17.04
C GLY A 40 -20.55 -16.29 -16.24
N THR A 41 -20.08 -17.14 -15.32
CA THR A 41 -18.89 -16.87 -14.51
C THR A 41 -17.63 -16.76 -15.38
N VAL A 42 -17.41 -17.73 -16.28
CA VAL A 42 -16.25 -17.75 -17.20
C VAL A 42 -16.29 -16.58 -18.19
N ALA A 43 -17.48 -16.17 -18.65
CA ALA A 43 -17.62 -15.12 -19.65
C ALA A 43 -17.48 -13.70 -19.09
N TYR A 44 -18.08 -13.43 -17.92
CA TYR A 44 -18.28 -12.06 -17.42
C TYR A 44 -17.57 -11.77 -16.09
N LEU A 45 -17.41 -12.77 -15.21
CA LEU A 45 -16.98 -12.52 -13.83
C LEU A 45 -15.46 -12.48 -13.65
N GLY A 46 -14.67 -12.84 -14.67
CA GLY A 46 -13.21 -12.94 -14.61
C GLY A 46 -12.49 -11.69 -14.09
N ALA A 47 -12.92 -10.48 -14.45
CA ALA A 47 -12.25 -9.25 -14.03
C ALA A 47 -12.58 -8.80 -12.60
N PHE A 48 -13.61 -9.36 -11.97
CA PHE A 48 -14.16 -8.84 -10.72
C PHE A 48 -13.58 -9.51 -9.46
N THR A 49 -13.75 -8.84 -8.31
CA THR A 49 -13.32 -9.30 -6.98
C THR A 49 -14.18 -10.45 -6.45
N VAL A 50 -13.63 -11.22 -5.50
CA VAL A 50 -14.29 -12.39 -4.88
C VAL A 50 -15.72 -12.06 -4.41
N ASN A 51 -15.88 -10.98 -3.64
CA ASN A 51 -17.16 -10.59 -3.05
C ASN A 51 -18.21 -10.28 -4.12
N TYR A 52 -17.81 -9.56 -5.16
CA TYR A 52 -18.70 -9.24 -6.27
C TYR A 52 -19.10 -10.50 -7.06
N ARG A 53 -18.14 -11.40 -7.34
CA ARG A 53 -18.44 -12.68 -8.01
C ARG A 53 -19.46 -13.50 -7.22
N LEU A 54 -19.24 -13.67 -5.92
CA LEU A 54 -20.15 -14.43 -5.05
C LEU A 54 -21.54 -13.79 -4.98
N LYS A 55 -21.61 -12.44 -4.91
CA LYS A 55 -22.89 -11.72 -4.93
C LYS A 55 -23.66 -11.98 -6.24
N CYS A 56 -22.98 -11.84 -7.38
CA CYS A 56 -23.58 -12.11 -8.70
C CYS A 56 -24.01 -13.57 -8.84
N GLN A 57 -23.16 -14.53 -8.46
CA GLN A 57 -23.48 -15.95 -8.51
C GLN A 57 -24.72 -16.30 -7.67
N LYS A 58 -24.80 -15.77 -6.44
CA LYS A 58 -25.99 -15.94 -5.58
C LYS A 58 -27.24 -15.33 -6.20
N GLN A 59 -27.14 -14.10 -6.74
CA GLN A 59 -28.27 -13.46 -7.41
C GLN A 59 -28.74 -14.26 -8.64
N TRP A 60 -27.80 -14.75 -9.45
CA TRP A 60 -28.12 -15.58 -10.61
C TRP A 60 -28.73 -16.92 -10.21
N GLN A 61 -28.27 -17.55 -9.13
CA GLN A 61 -28.85 -18.77 -8.60
C GLN A 61 -30.29 -18.56 -8.11
N VAL A 62 -30.56 -17.45 -7.40
CA VAL A 62 -31.93 -17.07 -7.00
C VAL A 62 -32.82 -16.89 -8.22
N LEU A 63 -32.33 -16.20 -9.26
CA LEU A 63 -33.06 -16.04 -10.53
C LEU A 63 -33.32 -17.37 -11.24
N CYS A 64 -32.37 -18.31 -11.24
CA CYS A 64 -32.57 -19.64 -11.80
C CYS A 64 -33.70 -20.38 -11.08
N ASN A 65 -33.72 -20.32 -9.74
CA ASN A 65 -34.79 -20.91 -8.92
C ASN A 65 -36.15 -20.24 -9.20
N GLU A 66 -36.22 -18.92 -9.27
CA GLU A 66 -37.45 -18.18 -9.62
C GLU A 66 -37.99 -18.53 -11.01
N LYS A 67 -37.08 -18.82 -11.97
CA LYS A 67 -37.42 -19.21 -13.33
C LYS A 67 -37.65 -20.72 -13.50
N ASN A 68 -37.64 -21.48 -12.41
CA ASN A 68 -37.76 -22.95 -12.41
C ASN A 68 -36.70 -23.65 -13.29
N ILE A 69 -35.49 -23.10 -13.35
CA ILE A 69 -34.34 -23.75 -13.98
C ILE A 69 -33.68 -24.62 -12.89
N PRO A 70 -33.59 -25.95 -13.06
CA PRO A 70 -32.94 -26.81 -12.08
C PRO A 70 -31.47 -26.44 -11.93
N CYS A 71 -31.03 -26.19 -10.70
CA CYS A 71 -29.64 -25.91 -10.36
C CYS A 71 -29.32 -26.52 -8.99
N SER A 72 -28.03 -26.81 -8.76
CA SER A 72 -27.58 -27.32 -7.47
C SER A 72 -27.87 -26.31 -6.35
N GLY A 73 -28.17 -26.81 -5.15
CA GLY A 73 -28.39 -25.97 -3.96
C GLY A 73 -27.18 -25.13 -3.57
N ASP A 74 -25.97 -25.65 -3.79
CA ASP A 74 -24.70 -24.94 -3.61
C ASP A 74 -23.90 -24.96 -4.92
N PHE A 75 -23.97 -23.87 -5.69
CA PHE A 75 -23.22 -23.72 -6.93
C PHE A 75 -21.71 -23.55 -6.66
N SER A 76 -20.87 -24.32 -7.36
CA SER A 76 -19.41 -24.20 -7.31
C SER A 76 -18.80 -24.48 -8.69
N LEU A 77 -18.04 -23.51 -9.21
CA LEU A 77 -17.39 -23.62 -10.52
C LEU A 77 -16.40 -24.80 -10.57
N SER A 78 -15.67 -25.04 -9.47
CA SER A 78 -14.72 -26.16 -9.37
C SER A 78 -15.39 -27.52 -9.45
N ASN A 79 -16.62 -27.66 -8.97
CA ASN A 79 -17.34 -28.93 -9.03
C ASN A 79 -17.93 -29.20 -10.42
N THR A 80 -18.30 -28.14 -11.16
CA THR A 80 -18.94 -28.26 -12.47
C THR A 80 -17.94 -28.38 -13.62
N LEU A 81 -16.91 -27.51 -13.65
CA LEU A 81 -15.92 -27.44 -14.74
C LEU A 81 -14.49 -27.82 -14.31
N GLY A 82 -14.26 -28.04 -13.02
CA GLY A 82 -12.95 -28.38 -12.49
C GLY A 82 -12.67 -29.88 -12.55
N ASP A 83 -11.48 -30.23 -13.04
CA ASP A 83 -10.93 -31.57 -12.90
C ASP A 83 -10.05 -31.61 -11.64
N PRO A 84 -10.40 -32.42 -10.61
CA PRO A 84 -9.63 -32.51 -9.37
C PRO A 84 -8.14 -32.85 -9.58
N VAL A 85 -7.81 -33.64 -10.60
CA VAL A 85 -6.42 -34.01 -10.89
C VAL A 85 -5.66 -32.82 -11.48
N LYS A 86 -6.27 -32.06 -12.39
CA LYS A 86 -5.67 -30.84 -12.95
C LYS A 86 -5.52 -29.74 -11.91
N ILE A 87 -6.53 -29.53 -11.07
CA ILE A 87 -6.48 -28.54 -9.99
C ILE A 87 -5.32 -28.86 -9.04
N ARG A 88 -5.15 -30.14 -8.66
CA ARG A 88 -4.01 -30.59 -7.86
C ARG A 88 -2.67 -30.33 -8.55
N ALA A 89 -2.56 -30.59 -9.86
CA ALA A 89 -1.36 -30.28 -10.63
C ALA A 89 -1.05 -28.77 -10.66
N TRP A 90 -2.08 -27.92 -10.78
CA TRP A 90 -1.93 -26.47 -10.71
C TRP A 90 -1.44 -25.99 -9.34
N GLN A 91 -1.94 -26.59 -8.25
CA GLN A 91 -1.48 -26.30 -6.89
C GLN A 91 0.00 -26.64 -6.71
N ILE A 92 0.44 -27.80 -7.21
CA ILE A 92 1.86 -28.19 -7.23
C ILE A 92 2.70 -27.20 -8.04
N ALA A 93 2.16 -26.67 -9.15
CA ALA A 93 2.81 -25.64 -9.96
C ALA A 93 2.82 -24.25 -9.29
N GLY A 94 2.18 -24.07 -8.13
CA GLY A 94 2.22 -22.85 -7.32
C GLY A 94 0.95 -22.00 -7.37
N LEU A 95 -0.16 -22.51 -7.89
CA LEU A 95 -1.48 -21.88 -7.75
C LEU A 95 -1.97 -22.00 -6.29
N PRO A 96 -2.46 -20.92 -5.67
CA PRO A 96 -3.07 -21.01 -4.34
C PRO A 96 -4.25 -21.98 -4.28
N VAL A 97 -4.53 -22.45 -3.06
CA VAL A 97 -5.61 -23.42 -2.78
C VAL A 97 -6.97 -22.72 -2.59
N ASP A 98 -7.01 -21.39 -2.56
CA ASP A 98 -8.26 -20.65 -2.39
C ASP A 98 -9.19 -20.79 -3.60
N SER A 99 -10.49 -20.72 -3.36
CA SER A 99 -11.51 -20.92 -4.39
C SER A 99 -11.41 -19.92 -5.53
N PHE A 100 -11.00 -18.68 -5.27
CA PHE A 100 -10.87 -17.64 -6.29
C PHE A 100 -9.71 -17.91 -7.24
N SER A 101 -8.56 -18.32 -6.71
CA SER A 101 -7.41 -18.75 -7.53
C SER A 101 -7.71 -19.99 -8.35
N ILE A 102 -8.41 -20.98 -7.76
CA ILE A 102 -8.87 -22.17 -8.48
C ILE A 102 -9.83 -21.79 -9.61
N ASP A 103 -10.82 -20.95 -9.32
CA ASP A 103 -11.77 -20.44 -10.33
C ASP A 103 -11.04 -19.74 -11.47
N ASN A 104 -10.04 -18.90 -11.15
CA ASN A 104 -9.21 -18.25 -12.16
C ASN A 104 -8.45 -19.27 -13.01
N GLY A 105 -7.88 -20.32 -12.40
CA GLY A 105 -7.23 -21.42 -13.13
C GLY A 105 -8.19 -22.15 -14.08
N ILE A 106 -9.43 -22.39 -13.64
CA ILE A 106 -10.49 -23.00 -14.45
C ILE A 106 -10.86 -22.08 -15.62
N ILE A 107 -11.00 -20.77 -15.38
CA ILE A 107 -11.30 -19.80 -16.44
C ILE A 107 -10.17 -19.79 -17.47
N VAL A 108 -8.90 -19.73 -17.05
CA VAL A 108 -7.74 -19.78 -17.96
C VAL A 108 -7.75 -21.05 -18.83
N SER A 109 -8.07 -22.20 -18.23
CA SER A 109 -8.07 -23.48 -18.96
C SER A 109 -9.27 -23.64 -19.92
N ASN A 110 -10.42 -23.04 -19.60
CA ASN A 110 -11.68 -23.26 -20.32
C ASN A 110 -12.11 -22.06 -21.17
N SER A 111 -11.45 -20.90 -21.08
CA SER A 111 -11.80 -19.70 -21.84
C SER A 111 -11.51 -19.88 -23.33
N ARG A 112 -12.48 -19.47 -24.18
CA ARG A 112 -12.27 -19.43 -25.63
C ARG A 112 -11.30 -18.32 -26.05
N ARG A 113 -11.38 -17.17 -25.36
CA ARG A 113 -10.48 -16.02 -25.51
C ARG A 113 -9.22 -16.23 -24.68
N TRP A 114 -8.10 -15.67 -25.11
CA TRP A 114 -6.87 -15.73 -24.33
C TRP A 114 -7.01 -14.90 -23.05
N ALA A 115 -6.50 -15.44 -21.95
CA ALA A 115 -6.56 -14.82 -20.64
C ALA A 115 -5.50 -13.72 -20.49
N LEU A 116 -5.94 -12.50 -20.19
CA LEU A 116 -5.08 -11.41 -19.72
C LEU A 116 -5.20 -11.35 -18.20
N MET A 117 -4.14 -11.77 -17.53
CA MET A 117 -4.06 -11.90 -16.09
C MET A 117 -3.49 -10.62 -15.48
N ILE A 118 -4.31 -9.92 -14.70
CA ILE A 118 -3.93 -8.76 -13.90
C ILE A 118 -3.27 -9.28 -12.63
N ASP A 119 -1.93 -9.26 -12.61
CA ASP A 119 -1.10 -9.96 -11.63
C ASP A 119 0.02 -9.06 -11.10
N PRO A 120 -0.31 -8.07 -10.24
CA PRO A 120 0.68 -7.15 -9.68
C PRO A 120 1.72 -7.85 -8.77
N GLN A 121 1.42 -9.04 -8.24
CA GLN A 121 2.33 -9.81 -7.39
C GLN A 121 3.11 -10.92 -8.12
N ARG A 122 2.96 -11.05 -9.45
CA ARG A 122 3.63 -12.06 -10.30
C ARG A 122 3.33 -13.52 -9.91
N GLN A 123 2.19 -13.77 -9.27
CA GLN A 123 1.77 -15.11 -8.87
C GLN A 123 1.33 -15.96 -10.07
N ALA A 124 0.45 -15.41 -10.91
CA ALA A 124 0.01 -16.06 -12.15
C ALA A 124 1.20 -16.29 -13.09
N ASN A 125 2.11 -15.32 -13.17
CA ASN A 125 3.34 -15.42 -13.94
C ASN A 125 4.19 -16.63 -13.52
N LYS A 126 4.44 -16.78 -12.21
CA LYS A 126 5.20 -17.92 -11.65
C LYS A 126 4.48 -19.24 -11.87
N TRP A 127 3.16 -19.27 -11.67
CA TRP A 127 2.34 -20.46 -11.89
C TRP A 127 2.41 -20.96 -13.34
N VAL A 128 2.21 -20.07 -14.33
CA VAL A 128 2.29 -20.45 -15.76
C VAL A 128 3.68 -20.94 -16.14
N LYS A 129 4.75 -20.29 -15.66
CA LYS A 129 6.14 -20.73 -15.89
C LYS A 129 6.41 -22.13 -15.37
N ASN A 130 5.89 -22.45 -14.18
CA ASN A 130 6.06 -23.78 -13.58
C ASN A 130 5.21 -24.84 -14.27
N MET A 131 3.96 -24.50 -14.61
CA MET A 131 3.00 -25.40 -15.25
C MET A 131 3.46 -25.81 -16.66
N GLU A 132 3.96 -24.87 -17.45
CA GLU A 132 4.37 -25.09 -18.85
C GLU A 132 5.86 -25.43 -18.99
N LYS A 133 6.56 -25.69 -17.88
CA LYS A 133 8.02 -25.94 -17.88
C LYS A 133 8.42 -27.14 -18.74
N THR A 134 7.62 -28.21 -18.75
CA THR A 134 7.85 -29.40 -19.60
C THR A 134 7.56 -29.15 -21.07
N ASN A 135 6.71 -28.16 -21.37
CA ASN A 135 6.22 -27.86 -22.72
C ASN A 135 7.09 -26.82 -23.45
N ARG A 136 8.26 -26.46 -22.88
CA ARG A 136 9.20 -25.48 -23.44
C ARG A 136 8.57 -24.09 -23.66
N LEU A 137 7.97 -23.54 -22.61
CA LEU A 137 7.41 -22.19 -22.59
C LEU A 137 8.41 -21.14 -23.11
N SER A 138 7.98 -20.37 -24.11
CA SER A 138 8.71 -19.19 -24.58
C SER A 138 8.18 -17.94 -23.86
N VAL A 139 9.04 -17.26 -23.12
CA VAL A 139 8.71 -16.00 -22.43
C VAL A 139 9.14 -14.83 -23.32
N ILE A 140 8.22 -13.90 -23.58
CA ILE A 140 8.46 -12.73 -24.43
C ILE A 140 7.97 -11.45 -23.75
N LYS A 141 8.59 -10.32 -24.09
CA LYS A 141 8.10 -8.96 -23.79
C LYS A 141 7.96 -8.17 -25.09
N LEU A 142 7.05 -7.18 -25.11
CA LEU A 142 6.91 -6.27 -26.27
C LEU A 142 8.18 -5.43 -26.51
N SER A 143 9.04 -5.30 -25.50
CA SER A 143 10.32 -4.61 -25.58
C SER A 143 11.44 -5.40 -26.28
N ASP A 144 11.21 -6.65 -26.64
CA ASP A 144 12.25 -7.53 -27.19
C ASP A 144 12.31 -7.41 -28.70
N THR A 145 13.49 -7.11 -29.26
CA THR A 145 13.66 -6.91 -30.70
C THR A 145 13.30 -8.12 -31.55
N HIS A 146 13.31 -9.32 -30.96
CA HIS A 146 13.05 -10.58 -31.65
C HIS A 146 11.72 -11.25 -31.27
N TYR A 147 10.85 -10.58 -30.51
CA TYR A 147 9.61 -11.20 -30.00
C TYR A 147 8.73 -11.74 -31.14
N VAL A 148 8.64 -11.01 -32.26
CA VAL A 148 7.85 -11.39 -33.44
C VAL A 148 8.29 -12.74 -34.00
N ARG A 149 9.60 -12.92 -34.19
CA ARG A 149 10.16 -14.16 -34.75
C ARG A 149 9.97 -15.34 -33.79
N THR A 150 10.13 -15.10 -32.50
CA THR A 150 9.87 -16.13 -31.47
C THR A 150 8.39 -16.55 -31.50
N LEU A 151 7.48 -15.60 -31.67
CA LEU A 151 6.04 -15.83 -31.73
C LEU A 151 5.64 -16.61 -33.00
N GLU A 152 6.18 -16.25 -34.16
CA GLU A 152 5.97 -16.99 -35.43
C GLU A 152 6.41 -18.45 -35.30
N ASN A 153 7.62 -18.68 -34.81
CA ASN A 153 8.14 -20.04 -34.58
C ASN A 153 7.28 -20.82 -33.59
N ALA A 154 6.83 -20.15 -32.53
CA ALA A 154 6.02 -20.80 -31.50
C ALA A 154 4.65 -21.22 -32.00
N ILE A 155 4.00 -20.40 -32.85
CA ILE A 155 2.72 -20.73 -33.48
C ILE A 155 2.88 -21.94 -34.42
N GLN A 156 3.97 -21.98 -35.20
CA GLN A 156 4.23 -23.08 -36.13
C GLN A 156 4.54 -24.39 -35.41
N LEU A 157 5.35 -24.33 -34.33
CA LEU A 157 5.75 -25.51 -33.56
C LEU A 157 4.73 -25.93 -32.49
N GLY A 158 3.73 -25.10 -32.21
CA GLY A 158 2.74 -25.34 -31.14
C GLY A 158 3.30 -25.15 -29.73
N THR A 159 4.41 -24.43 -29.56
CA THR A 159 4.97 -24.17 -28.22
C THR A 159 4.21 -23.06 -27.49
N PRO A 160 3.94 -23.19 -26.18
CA PRO A 160 3.24 -22.17 -25.42
C PRO A 160 4.08 -20.90 -25.28
N VAL A 161 3.41 -19.75 -25.28
CA VAL A 161 4.04 -18.42 -25.14
C VAL A 161 3.42 -17.63 -24.00
N LEU A 162 4.27 -17.01 -23.17
CA LEU A 162 3.88 -16.07 -22.12
C LEU A 162 4.37 -14.67 -22.48
N LEU A 163 3.43 -13.73 -22.66
CA LEU A 163 3.69 -12.31 -22.87
C LEU A 163 3.62 -11.57 -21.52
N GLU A 164 4.74 -11.00 -21.09
CA GLU A 164 4.89 -10.33 -19.79
C GLU A 164 4.79 -8.82 -19.87
N ASN A 165 4.36 -8.22 -18.75
CA ASN A 165 4.38 -6.77 -18.50
C ASN A 165 3.64 -5.94 -19.55
N ILE A 166 2.45 -6.39 -19.97
CA ILE A 166 1.62 -5.57 -20.86
C ILE A 166 1.16 -4.30 -20.12
N GLY A 167 1.27 -3.15 -20.78
CA GLY A 167 0.70 -1.88 -20.34
C GLY A 167 -0.81 -1.81 -20.58
N GLU A 168 -1.31 -0.60 -20.81
CA GLU A 168 -2.72 -0.37 -21.18
C GLU A 168 -2.96 -0.47 -22.70
N GLU A 169 -1.88 -0.30 -23.49
CA GLU A 169 -1.90 -0.42 -24.94
C GLU A 169 -1.38 -1.79 -25.40
N LEU A 170 -2.10 -2.40 -26.35
CA LEU A 170 -1.71 -3.64 -27.01
C LEU A 170 -1.23 -3.33 -28.42
N ASP A 171 -0.14 -3.98 -28.84
CA ASP A 171 0.36 -3.87 -30.22
C ASP A 171 -0.68 -4.43 -31.21
N ALA A 172 -0.97 -3.70 -32.29
CA ALA A 172 -1.87 -4.17 -33.34
C ALA A 172 -1.35 -5.45 -34.02
N PHE A 173 -0.05 -5.72 -33.97
CA PHE A 173 0.56 -6.90 -34.56
C PHE A 173 0.03 -8.22 -33.97
N ILE A 174 -0.31 -8.25 -32.68
CA ILE A 174 -0.80 -9.46 -32.00
C ILE A 174 -2.31 -9.67 -32.17
N GLU A 175 -3.03 -8.72 -32.75
CA GLU A 175 -4.49 -8.77 -32.90
C GLU A 175 -5.01 -10.02 -33.63
N PRO A 176 -4.39 -10.52 -34.72
CA PRO A 176 -4.81 -11.75 -35.38
C PRO A 176 -4.74 -12.98 -34.47
N ILE A 177 -3.79 -13.00 -33.53
CA ILE A 177 -3.63 -14.07 -32.54
C ILE A 177 -4.71 -13.96 -31.47
N LEU A 178 -4.98 -12.74 -30.99
CA LEU A 178 -5.99 -12.47 -29.96
C LEU A 178 -7.38 -12.92 -30.42
N LEU A 179 -7.73 -12.59 -31.67
CA LEU A 179 -9.00 -12.94 -32.31
C LEU A 179 -9.03 -14.35 -32.92
N LYS A 180 -7.89 -15.06 -32.93
CA LYS A 180 -7.72 -16.39 -33.55
C LYS A 180 -8.18 -16.39 -35.03
N LEU A 181 -7.71 -15.42 -35.81
CA LEU A 181 -8.02 -15.26 -37.24
C LEU A 181 -7.29 -16.31 -38.09
N THR A 182 -7.75 -17.55 -38.04
CA THR A 182 -7.22 -18.67 -38.83
C THR A 182 -8.06 -18.92 -40.07
N PHE A 183 -7.42 -19.29 -41.18
CA PHE A 183 -8.08 -19.74 -42.41
C PHE A 183 -7.51 -21.09 -42.87
N LYS A 184 -8.29 -21.87 -43.61
CA LYS A 184 -7.86 -23.17 -44.12
C LYS A 184 -7.37 -23.07 -45.55
N GLN A 185 -6.19 -23.63 -45.83
CA GLN A 185 -5.66 -23.76 -47.18
C GLN A 185 -5.17 -25.21 -47.37
N GLN A 186 -5.68 -25.89 -48.39
CA GLN A 186 -5.35 -27.30 -48.69
C GLN A 186 -5.51 -28.27 -47.49
N GLY A 187 -6.46 -28.00 -46.59
CA GLY A 187 -6.74 -28.85 -45.43
C GLY A 187 -5.94 -28.51 -44.16
N VAL A 188 -4.91 -27.67 -44.25
CA VAL A 188 -4.10 -27.19 -43.12
C VAL A 188 -4.60 -25.81 -42.67
N GLU A 189 -4.59 -25.54 -41.36
CA GLU A 189 -4.96 -24.23 -40.78
C GLU A 189 -3.75 -23.29 -40.83
N TYR A 190 -3.94 -22.10 -41.36
CA TYR A 190 -2.94 -21.03 -41.45
C TYR A 190 -3.45 -19.78 -40.74
N MET A 191 -2.53 -18.94 -40.29
CA MET A 191 -2.79 -17.62 -39.74
C MET A 191 -1.94 -16.59 -40.49
N LYS A 192 -2.51 -15.43 -40.78
CA LYS A 192 -1.77 -14.30 -41.35
C LYS A 192 -1.29 -13.41 -40.21
N LEU A 193 0.02 -13.26 -40.06
CA LEU A 193 0.66 -12.42 -39.04
C LEU A 193 1.49 -11.35 -39.76
N GLY A 194 1.00 -10.12 -39.81
CA GLY A 194 1.59 -9.06 -40.65
C GLY A 194 1.56 -9.43 -42.14
N GLU A 195 2.73 -9.55 -42.76
CA GLU A 195 2.86 -9.99 -44.16
C GLU A 195 3.06 -11.50 -44.32
N ASN A 196 3.39 -12.22 -43.24
CA ASN A 196 3.71 -13.64 -43.27
C ASN A 196 2.47 -14.51 -43.10
N ILE A 197 2.40 -15.61 -43.86
CA ILE A 197 1.41 -16.67 -43.68
C ILE A 197 2.11 -17.83 -43.00
N ILE A 198 1.70 -18.12 -41.76
CA ILE A 198 2.28 -19.16 -40.92
C ILE A 198 1.29 -20.29 -40.71
N GLU A 199 1.79 -21.52 -40.68
CA GLU A 199 0.99 -22.69 -40.31
C GLU A 199 0.59 -22.58 -38.83
N TYR A 200 -0.68 -22.82 -38.52
CA TYR A 200 -1.23 -22.70 -37.18
C TYR A 200 -1.35 -24.08 -36.52
N SER A 201 -0.54 -24.32 -35.49
CA SER A 201 -0.70 -25.50 -34.65
C SER A 201 -1.82 -25.33 -33.63
N ARG A 202 -2.67 -26.35 -33.49
CA ARG A 202 -3.77 -26.36 -32.51
C ARG A 202 -3.29 -26.53 -31.07
N ASP A 203 -2.05 -26.97 -30.87
CA ASP A 203 -1.44 -27.15 -29.56
C ASP A 203 -0.91 -25.82 -28.98
N PHE A 204 -0.82 -24.78 -29.81
CA PHE A 204 -0.36 -23.46 -29.40
C PHE A 204 -1.24 -22.87 -28.27
N ARG A 205 -0.59 -22.33 -27.24
CA ARG A 205 -1.22 -21.62 -26.12
C ARG A 205 -0.58 -20.26 -25.93
N PHE A 206 -1.40 -19.26 -25.64
CA PHE A 206 -0.96 -17.88 -25.41
C PHE A 206 -1.45 -17.37 -24.06
N TYR A 207 -0.52 -16.93 -23.23
CA TYR A 207 -0.76 -16.39 -21.90
C TYR A 207 -0.29 -14.95 -21.84
N ILE A 208 -1.05 -14.10 -21.15
CA ILE A 208 -0.76 -12.67 -21.06
C ILE A 208 -0.79 -12.25 -19.58
N THR A 209 0.23 -11.51 -19.13
CA THR A 209 0.29 -10.96 -17.77
C THR A 209 0.57 -9.46 -17.78
N THR A 210 -0.04 -8.74 -16.84
CA THR A 210 0.28 -7.33 -16.54
C THR A 210 0.60 -7.18 -15.05
N HIS A 211 1.57 -6.32 -14.74
CA HIS A 211 1.95 -5.98 -13.36
C HIS A 211 1.16 -4.77 -12.82
N LEU A 212 0.34 -4.13 -13.65
CA LEU A 212 -0.47 -2.98 -13.24
C LEU A 212 -1.58 -3.45 -12.28
N ARG A 213 -1.74 -2.77 -11.13
CA ARG A 213 -2.74 -3.15 -10.12
C ARG A 213 -4.18 -2.90 -10.60
N ASN A 214 -4.40 -1.82 -11.35
CA ASN A 214 -5.72 -1.43 -11.86
C ASN A 214 -5.61 -0.78 -13.25
N PRO A 215 -5.29 -1.58 -14.30
CA PRO A 215 -5.13 -1.05 -15.66
C PRO A 215 -6.48 -0.64 -16.26
N HIS A 216 -6.51 0.48 -16.99
CA HIS A 216 -7.70 0.94 -17.70
C HIS A 216 -7.66 0.51 -19.17
N TYR A 217 -8.24 -0.65 -19.45
CA TYR A 217 -8.37 -1.15 -20.82
C TYR A 217 -9.56 -0.55 -21.56
N LEU A 218 -9.37 -0.18 -22.82
CA LEU A 218 -10.46 0.22 -23.71
C LEU A 218 -11.45 -0.96 -23.91
N PRO A 219 -12.75 -0.69 -24.12
CA PRO A 219 -13.75 -1.75 -24.33
C PRO A 219 -13.39 -2.71 -25.47
N GLU A 220 -12.72 -2.20 -26.50
CA GLU A 220 -12.22 -3.00 -27.62
C GLU A 220 -11.27 -4.14 -27.17
N VAL A 221 -10.39 -3.85 -26.21
CA VAL A 221 -9.48 -4.85 -25.62
C VAL A 221 -10.27 -5.89 -24.83
N ALA A 222 -11.23 -5.44 -24.00
CA ALA A 222 -12.05 -6.31 -23.17
C ALA A 222 -12.95 -7.29 -23.99
N VAL A 223 -13.25 -6.96 -25.25
CA VAL A 223 -13.93 -7.87 -26.17
C VAL A 223 -12.96 -8.94 -26.69
N LYS A 224 -11.74 -8.55 -27.04
CA LYS A 224 -10.70 -9.42 -27.63
C LYS A 224 -10.14 -10.45 -26.64
N VAL A 225 -9.86 -10.05 -25.40
CA VAL A 225 -9.26 -10.92 -24.37
C VAL A 225 -10.25 -11.25 -23.25
N CYS A 226 -9.96 -12.32 -22.50
CA CYS A 226 -10.63 -12.60 -21.23
C CYS A 226 -9.84 -11.93 -20.11
N LEU A 227 -10.35 -10.81 -19.60
CA LEU A 227 -9.74 -10.12 -18.45
C LEU A 227 -9.94 -10.96 -17.18
N LEU A 228 -8.85 -11.23 -16.49
CA LEU A 228 -8.81 -12.07 -15.30
C LEU A 228 -8.05 -11.37 -14.18
N ASN A 229 -8.73 -11.15 -13.06
CA ASN A 229 -8.12 -10.58 -11.88
C ASN A 229 -7.39 -11.66 -11.07
N PHE A 230 -6.06 -11.59 -11.03
CA PHE A 230 -5.17 -12.48 -10.27
C PHE A 230 -4.54 -11.78 -9.05
N MET A 231 -5.11 -10.66 -8.60
CA MET A 231 -4.67 -10.04 -7.34
C MET A 231 -4.83 -11.03 -6.19
N ILE A 232 -3.80 -11.12 -5.35
CA ILE A 232 -3.79 -12.01 -4.20
C ILE A 232 -4.90 -11.64 -3.21
N THR A 233 -5.68 -12.63 -2.80
CA THR A 233 -6.77 -12.44 -1.83
C THR A 233 -6.25 -12.56 -0.40
N PRO A 234 -6.93 -11.99 0.62
CA PRO A 234 -6.57 -12.19 2.02
C PRO A 234 -6.46 -13.65 2.41
N LEU A 235 -7.40 -14.49 1.98
CA LEU A 235 -7.39 -15.93 2.24
C LEU A 235 -6.23 -16.63 1.51
N GLY A 236 -5.99 -16.30 0.24
CA GLY A 236 -4.90 -16.89 -0.54
C GLY A 236 -3.52 -16.58 0.07
N LEU A 237 -3.31 -15.35 0.54
CA LEU A 237 -2.08 -14.98 1.23
C LEU A 237 -1.96 -15.65 2.60
N GLN A 238 -3.05 -15.76 3.37
CA GLN A 238 -3.05 -16.48 4.65
C GLN A 238 -2.59 -17.92 4.47
N ASP A 239 -3.12 -18.64 3.49
CA ASP A 239 -2.72 -20.02 3.24
C ASP A 239 -1.26 -20.14 2.81
N GLN A 240 -0.79 -19.20 1.98
CA GLN A 240 0.62 -19.15 1.57
C GLN A 240 1.55 -18.91 2.76
N LEU A 241 1.24 -17.93 3.61
CA LEU A 241 2.03 -17.61 4.80
C LEU A 241 1.98 -18.73 5.84
N LEU A 242 0.84 -19.40 5.97
CA LEU A 242 0.68 -20.56 6.84
C LEU A 242 1.59 -21.71 6.41
N GLY A 243 1.64 -22.00 5.10
CA GLY A 243 2.57 -22.98 4.55
C GLY A 243 4.03 -22.63 4.83
N ILE A 244 4.40 -21.35 4.73
CA ILE A 244 5.77 -20.88 5.02
C ILE A 244 6.14 -21.06 6.50
N VAL A 245 5.24 -20.73 7.44
CA VAL A 245 5.51 -20.95 8.88
C VAL A 245 5.64 -22.41 9.19
N ALA A 246 4.70 -23.23 8.70
CA ALA A 246 4.71 -24.67 8.91
C ALA A 246 6.02 -25.29 8.39
N ALA A 247 6.45 -24.91 7.18
CA ALA A 247 7.71 -25.36 6.59
C ALA A 247 8.95 -24.95 7.40
N LYS A 248 8.92 -23.81 8.10
CA LYS A 248 10.07 -23.32 8.89
C LYS A 248 10.09 -23.84 10.32
N GLU A 249 8.94 -24.00 10.96
CA GLU A 249 8.83 -24.49 12.34
C GLU A 249 8.83 -26.03 12.42
N LYS A 250 8.16 -26.70 11.48
CA LYS A 250 8.03 -28.16 11.43
C LYS A 250 8.30 -28.69 10.00
N PRO A 251 9.54 -28.60 9.51
CA PRO A 251 9.89 -29.00 8.14
C PRO A 251 9.53 -30.46 7.83
N GLU A 252 9.75 -31.37 8.80
CA GLU A 252 9.45 -32.80 8.64
C GLU A 252 7.97 -33.08 8.33
N LEU A 253 7.05 -32.32 8.95
CA LEU A 253 5.61 -32.49 8.71
C LEU A 253 5.21 -31.94 7.34
N GLU A 254 5.84 -30.86 6.87
CA GLU A 254 5.53 -30.28 5.57
C GLU A 254 6.11 -31.12 4.42
N GLU A 255 7.31 -31.71 4.60
CA GLU A 255 7.85 -32.69 3.66
C GLU A 255 6.95 -33.91 3.55
N LYS A 256 6.56 -34.49 4.69
CA LYS A 256 5.62 -35.63 4.72
C LYS A 256 4.28 -35.29 4.08
N LYS A 257 3.79 -34.06 4.26
CA LYS A 257 2.56 -33.59 3.59
C LYS A 257 2.73 -33.55 2.07
N ASN A 258 3.83 -32.98 1.59
CA ASN A 258 4.10 -32.90 0.14
C ASN A 258 4.22 -34.30 -0.47
N GLU A 259 4.88 -35.24 0.23
CA GLU A 259 4.93 -36.65 -0.16
C GLU A 259 3.53 -37.26 -0.23
N LEU A 260 2.71 -37.10 0.82
CA LEU A 260 1.34 -37.59 0.86
C LEU A 260 0.47 -36.98 -0.26
N ILE A 261 0.69 -35.71 -0.62
CA ILE A 261 -0.03 -35.05 -1.71
C ILE A 261 0.32 -35.70 -3.05
N ILE A 262 1.61 -35.94 -3.33
CA ILE A 262 2.08 -36.59 -4.55
C ILE A 262 1.56 -38.03 -4.62
N GLU A 263 1.66 -38.75 -3.51
CA GLU A 263 1.24 -40.15 -3.41
C GLU A 263 -0.29 -40.30 -3.54
N SER A 264 -1.07 -39.38 -2.95
CA SER A 264 -2.52 -39.31 -3.11
C SER A 264 -2.93 -39.02 -4.57
N ALA A 265 -2.21 -38.12 -5.25
CA ALA A 265 -2.46 -37.82 -6.67
C ALA A 265 -2.16 -39.02 -7.57
N ALA A 266 -1.03 -39.70 -7.33
CA ALA A 266 -0.68 -40.93 -8.05
C ALA A 266 -1.71 -42.05 -7.80
N SER A 267 -2.14 -42.22 -6.55
CA SER A 267 -3.15 -43.21 -6.15
C SER A 267 -4.50 -42.99 -6.84
N LYS A 268 -4.99 -41.74 -6.88
CA LYS A 268 -6.24 -41.39 -7.60
C LYS A 268 -6.14 -41.64 -9.10
N LYS A 269 -4.97 -41.34 -9.70
CA LYS A 269 -4.73 -41.61 -11.12
C LYS A 269 -4.74 -43.11 -11.39
N GLN A 270 -4.06 -43.90 -10.55
CA GLN A 270 -4.03 -45.36 -10.66
C GLN A 270 -5.42 -45.98 -10.49
N LEU A 271 -6.23 -45.52 -9.52
CA LEU A 271 -7.62 -46.00 -9.36
C LEU A 271 -8.43 -45.80 -10.63
N LYS A 272 -8.33 -44.62 -11.27
CA LYS A 272 -9.03 -44.36 -12.53
C LYS A 272 -8.51 -45.22 -13.68
N GLU A 273 -7.19 -45.39 -13.80
CA GLU A 273 -6.60 -46.27 -14.82
C GLU A 273 -7.02 -47.74 -14.62
N ILE A 274 -7.18 -48.18 -13.38
CA ILE A 274 -7.68 -49.52 -13.03
C ILE A 274 -9.16 -49.64 -13.40
N GLU A 275 -9.99 -48.65 -13.07
CA GLU A 275 -11.41 -48.60 -13.47
C GLU A 275 -11.57 -48.65 -15.00
N ASP A 276 -10.81 -47.83 -15.73
CA ASP A 276 -10.83 -47.80 -17.20
C ASP A 276 -10.41 -49.16 -17.79
N LYS A 277 -9.40 -49.82 -17.21
CA LYS A 277 -9.00 -51.19 -17.61
C LYS A 277 -10.07 -52.24 -17.33
N ILE A 278 -10.75 -52.16 -16.18
CA ILE A 278 -11.86 -53.07 -15.84
C ILE A 278 -12.98 -52.91 -16.88
N LEU A 279 -13.33 -51.67 -17.22
CA LEU A 279 -14.34 -51.37 -18.22
C LEU A 279 -13.92 -51.82 -19.63
N GLU A 280 -12.66 -51.64 -20.01
CA GLU A 280 -12.11 -52.09 -21.29
C GLU A 280 -12.18 -53.61 -21.43
N ILE A 281 -11.81 -54.36 -20.38
CA ILE A 281 -11.87 -55.82 -20.37
C ILE A 281 -13.32 -56.30 -20.46
N LEU A 282 -14.24 -55.70 -19.71
CA LEU A 282 -15.68 -56.02 -19.75
C LEU A 282 -16.32 -55.66 -21.10
N SER A 283 -15.84 -54.60 -21.76
CA SER A 283 -16.33 -54.18 -23.08
C SER A 283 -15.80 -55.05 -24.22
N ASN A 284 -14.55 -55.52 -24.14
CA ASN A 284 -13.92 -56.33 -25.16
C ASN A 284 -14.27 -57.83 -25.08
N SER A 285 -14.82 -58.27 -23.94
CA SER A 285 -15.22 -59.66 -23.74
C SER A 285 -16.60 -59.94 -24.35
N GLU A 286 -16.67 -60.01 -25.69
CA GLU A 286 -17.83 -60.51 -26.42
C GLU A 286 -17.88 -62.06 -26.37
N GLY A 287 -18.30 -62.63 -25.23
CA GLY A 287 -18.40 -64.09 -25.07
C GLY A 287 -18.57 -64.58 -23.63
N ASN A 288 -18.33 -65.88 -23.40
CA ASN A 288 -18.39 -66.50 -22.07
C ASN A 288 -17.15 -66.09 -21.24
N ILE A 289 -17.27 -65.01 -20.46
CA ILE A 289 -16.21 -64.49 -19.55
C ILE A 289 -15.60 -65.56 -18.63
N LEU A 290 -16.32 -66.65 -18.38
CA LEU A 290 -15.83 -67.78 -17.58
C LEU A 290 -14.70 -68.58 -18.27
N GLU A 291 -14.52 -68.43 -19.59
CA GLU A 291 -13.50 -69.12 -20.39
C GLU A 291 -12.22 -68.28 -20.56
N ASP A 292 -12.29 -66.96 -20.33
CA ASP A 292 -11.14 -66.07 -20.44
C ASP A 292 -10.38 -65.97 -19.11
N GLU A 293 -9.47 -66.93 -18.91
CA GLU A 293 -8.64 -67.02 -17.71
C GLU A 293 -7.75 -65.77 -17.51
N THR A 294 -7.44 -65.04 -18.60
CA THR A 294 -6.67 -63.80 -18.54
C THR A 294 -7.50 -62.65 -17.98
N ALA A 295 -8.76 -62.52 -18.42
CA ALA A 295 -9.69 -61.52 -17.90
C ALA A 295 -10.00 -61.74 -16.41
N ILE A 296 -10.19 -62.99 -15.98
CA ILE A 296 -10.46 -63.34 -14.57
C ILE A 296 -9.27 -62.97 -13.67
N ASN A 297 -8.04 -63.32 -14.09
CA ASN A 297 -6.84 -63.00 -13.33
C ASN A 297 -6.61 -61.48 -13.24
N ILE A 298 -6.77 -60.75 -14.35
CA ILE A 298 -6.60 -59.30 -14.36
C ILE A 298 -7.67 -58.62 -13.48
N LEU A 299 -8.94 -59.03 -13.54
CA LEU A 299 -10.02 -58.53 -12.69
C LEU A 299 -9.74 -58.77 -11.19
N SER A 300 -9.26 -59.96 -10.83
CA SER A 300 -8.91 -60.26 -9.43
C SER A 300 -7.72 -59.41 -8.93
N SER A 301 -6.65 -59.29 -9.73
CA SER A 301 -5.48 -58.48 -9.36
C SER A 301 -5.78 -56.98 -9.32
N SER A 302 -6.64 -56.49 -10.22
CA SER A 302 -7.08 -55.10 -10.26
C SER A 302 -7.97 -54.73 -9.07
N LYS A 303 -8.79 -55.68 -8.60
CA LYS A 303 -9.62 -55.51 -7.40
C LYS A 303 -8.76 -55.44 -6.13
N GLU A 304 -7.86 -56.41 -5.94
CA GLU A 304 -6.95 -56.40 -4.78
C GLU A 304 -6.14 -55.11 -4.72
N LEU A 305 -5.63 -54.64 -5.87
CA LEU A 305 -4.91 -53.38 -5.97
C LEU A 305 -5.81 -52.16 -5.71
N SER A 306 -7.06 -52.16 -6.18
CA SER A 306 -8.03 -51.08 -5.92
C SER A 306 -8.41 -50.99 -4.44
N GLU A 307 -8.63 -52.13 -3.77
CA GLU A 307 -8.90 -52.20 -2.32
C GLU A 307 -7.68 -51.73 -1.52
N GLU A 308 -6.47 -52.18 -1.87
CA GLU A 308 -5.21 -51.73 -1.23
C GLU A 308 -4.99 -50.21 -1.40
N ILE A 309 -5.19 -49.67 -2.61
CA ILE A 309 -5.06 -48.23 -2.87
C ILE A 309 -6.14 -47.45 -2.12
N SER A 310 -7.37 -47.98 -2.05
CA SER A 310 -8.47 -47.35 -1.31
C SER A 310 -8.17 -47.29 0.19
N GLU A 311 -7.71 -48.39 0.80
CA GLU A 311 -7.28 -48.41 2.21
C GLU A 311 -6.12 -47.44 2.44
N LYS A 312 -5.08 -47.49 1.60
CA LYS A 312 -3.95 -46.56 1.67
C LYS A 312 -4.42 -45.10 1.57
N GLN A 313 -5.38 -44.81 0.70
CA GLN A 313 -5.94 -43.47 0.53
C GLN A 313 -6.73 -43.00 1.77
N THR A 314 -7.45 -43.90 2.45
CA THR A 314 -8.10 -43.55 3.73
C THR A 314 -7.09 -43.24 4.82
N ILE A 315 -6.02 -44.03 4.93
CA ILE A 315 -4.93 -43.80 5.90
C ILE A 315 -4.20 -42.49 5.60
N SER A 316 -3.89 -42.22 4.34
CA SER A 316 -3.28 -40.95 3.91
C SER A 316 -4.18 -39.76 4.21
N SER A 317 -5.50 -39.90 4.03
CA SER A 317 -6.46 -38.82 4.36
C SER A 317 -6.55 -38.53 5.85
N VAL A 318 -6.55 -39.56 6.71
CA VAL A 318 -6.51 -39.36 8.17
C VAL A 318 -5.19 -38.73 8.60
N THR A 319 -4.08 -39.14 7.98
CA THR A 319 -2.75 -38.56 8.25
C THR A 319 -2.68 -37.10 7.79
N GLU A 320 -3.25 -36.77 6.63
CA GLU A 320 -3.38 -35.40 6.11
C GLU A 320 -4.18 -34.53 7.08
N MET A 321 -5.30 -35.02 7.63
CA MET A 321 -6.07 -34.30 8.65
C MET A 321 -5.27 -34.04 9.92
N GLN A 322 -4.46 -35.00 10.39
CA GLN A 322 -3.61 -34.80 11.57
C GLN A 322 -2.53 -33.75 11.32
N ILE A 323 -1.88 -33.78 10.14
CA ILE A 323 -0.90 -32.77 9.75
C ILE A 323 -1.56 -31.38 9.65
N ASP A 324 -2.73 -31.31 9.04
CA ASP A 324 -3.48 -30.07 8.92
C ASP A 324 -3.92 -29.53 10.28
N SER A 325 -4.31 -30.38 11.23
CA SER A 325 -4.62 -29.93 12.59
C SER A 325 -3.43 -29.25 13.27
N THR A 326 -2.21 -29.77 13.07
CA THR A 326 -0.99 -29.18 13.61
C THR A 326 -0.64 -27.86 12.91
N ARG A 327 -0.84 -27.81 11.58
CA ARG A 327 -0.64 -26.60 10.76
C ARG A 327 -1.61 -25.49 11.16
N LEU A 328 -2.88 -25.82 11.41
CA LEU A 328 -3.91 -24.88 11.83
C LEU A 328 -3.58 -24.19 13.15
N GLY A 329 -2.75 -24.78 14.01
CA GLY A 329 -2.21 -24.12 15.21
C GLY A 329 -1.48 -22.81 14.91
N TYR A 330 -0.80 -22.71 13.76
CA TYR A 330 -0.08 -21.49 13.34
C TYR A 330 -0.94 -20.51 12.53
N LYS A 331 -2.21 -20.84 12.26
CA LYS A 331 -3.14 -19.99 11.50
C LYS A 331 -3.23 -18.55 12.04
N PRO A 332 -3.22 -18.29 13.37
CA PRO A 332 -3.26 -16.91 13.88
C PRO A 332 -2.10 -16.03 13.39
N VAL A 333 -0.89 -16.58 13.25
CA VAL A 333 0.28 -15.84 12.73
C VAL A 333 0.08 -15.45 11.27
N ALA A 334 -0.49 -16.37 10.48
CA ALA A 334 -0.77 -16.14 9.07
C ALA A 334 -1.88 -15.11 8.85
N ILE A 335 -2.95 -15.15 9.66
CA ILE A 335 -4.03 -14.14 9.65
C ILE A 335 -3.44 -12.76 9.97
N HIS A 336 -2.70 -12.65 11.08
CA HIS A 336 -2.06 -11.40 11.48
C HIS A 336 -1.17 -10.84 10.38
N SER A 337 -0.32 -11.68 9.80
CA SER A 337 0.65 -11.25 8.79
C SER A 337 -0.02 -10.86 7.47
N ALA A 338 -1.09 -11.56 7.07
CA ALA A 338 -1.86 -11.17 5.90
C ALA A 338 -2.50 -9.79 6.07
N VAL A 339 -3.10 -9.51 7.23
CA VAL A 339 -3.68 -8.19 7.56
C VAL A 339 -2.61 -7.09 7.43
N VAL A 340 -1.43 -7.31 8.01
CA VAL A 340 -0.31 -6.37 7.93
C VAL A 340 0.12 -6.11 6.49
N PHE A 341 0.15 -7.14 5.62
CA PHE A 341 0.50 -6.97 4.21
C PHE A 341 -0.48 -6.07 3.45
N PHE A 342 -1.79 -6.25 3.64
CA PHE A 342 -2.78 -5.40 2.97
C PHE A 342 -2.75 -3.96 3.50
N CYS A 343 -2.56 -3.76 4.81
CA CYS A 343 -2.35 -2.42 5.37
C CYS A 343 -1.17 -1.68 4.72
N ILE A 344 -0.07 -2.39 4.43
CA ILE A 344 1.10 -1.81 3.74
C ILE A 344 0.82 -1.58 2.25
N SER A 345 0.12 -2.51 1.61
CA SER A 345 -0.21 -2.42 0.17
C SER A 345 -1.12 -1.24 -0.15
N ASP A 346 -1.92 -0.79 0.81
CA ASP A 346 -2.81 0.36 0.64
C ASP A 346 -2.13 1.71 0.88
N LEU A 347 -0.90 1.72 1.42
CA LEU A 347 -0.09 2.95 1.55
C LEU A 347 0.26 3.56 0.19
N ALA A 348 0.30 2.75 -0.87
CA ALA A 348 0.46 3.19 -2.24
C ALA A 348 -0.59 4.23 -2.69
N ASN A 349 -1.77 4.25 -2.05
CA ASN A 349 -2.83 5.22 -2.34
C ASN A 349 -2.54 6.60 -1.70
N ILE A 350 -1.64 6.66 -0.72
CA ILE A 350 -1.22 7.91 -0.06
C ILE A 350 -0.12 8.58 -0.88
N ASP A 351 0.94 7.82 -1.19
CA ASP A 351 2.04 8.27 -2.04
C ASP A 351 2.46 7.14 -3.00
N PRO A 352 2.63 7.41 -4.30
CA PRO A 352 3.00 6.40 -5.29
C PRO A 352 4.36 5.74 -5.02
N MET A 353 5.25 6.36 -4.21
CA MET A 353 6.54 5.79 -3.82
C MET A 353 6.39 4.66 -2.77
N TYR A 354 5.26 4.55 -2.08
CA TYR A 354 5.01 3.59 -1.00
C TYR A 354 4.57 2.21 -1.53
N GLN A 355 5.39 1.63 -2.40
CA GLN A 355 5.12 0.35 -3.06
C GLN A 355 6.06 -0.72 -2.51
N TYR A 356 5.55 -1.86 -2.07
CA TYR A 356 6.37 -2.94 -1.51
C TYR A 356 6.07 -4.27 -2.22
N SER A 357 7.11 -5.04 -2.58
CA SER A 357 6.90 -6.36 -3.17
C SER A 357 6.46 -7.39 -2.14
N LEU A 358 5.65 -8.36 -2.59
CA LEU A 358 5.31 -9.54 -1.79
C LEU A 358 6.56 -10.37 -1.44
N ILE A 359 7.55 -10.41 -2.33
CA ILE A 359 8.82 -11.12 -2.11
C ILE A 359 9.59 -10.51 -0.93
N TRP A 360 9.73 -9.18 -0.91
CA TRP A 360 10.35 -8.48 0.22
C TRP A 360 9.63 -8.76 1.54
N PHE A 361 8.30 -8.73 1.52
CA PHE A 361 7.47 -9.02 2.69
C PHE A 361 7.69 -10.45 3.21
N ILE A 362 7.68 -11.45 2.31
CA ILE A 362 7.93 -12.86 2.65
C ILE A 362 9.35 -13.03 3.20
N ASN A 363 10.36 -12.35 2.64
CA ASN A 363 11.72 -12.43 3.16
C ASN A 363 11.82 -11.89 4.59
N LEU A 364 11.19 -10.76 4.89
CA LEU A 364 11.11 -10.23 6.26
C LEU A 364 10.35 -11.16 7.20
N TYR A 365 9.31 -11.82 6.71
CA TYR A 365 8.55 -12.81 7.47
C TYR A 365 9.41 -14.01 7.86
N VAL A 366 10.12 -14.61 6.90
CA VAL A 366 11.04 -15.72 7.13
C VAL A 366 12.17 -15.33 8.09
N GLN A 367 12.74 -14.14 7.93
CA GLN A 367 13.78 -13.64 8.85
C GLN A 367 13.23 -13.44 10.26
N SER A 368 11.99 -12.97 10.41
CA SER A 368 11.36 -12.74 11.72
C SER A 368 11.05 -14.06 12.43
N ILE A 369 10.64 -15.10 11.70
CA ILE A 369 10.50 -16.44 12.26
C ILE A 369 11.84 -16.95 12.79
N ALA A 370 12.92 -16.77 12.02
CA ALA A 370 14.26 -17.23 12.41
C ALA A 370 14.88 -16.46 13.60
N LYS A 371 14.72 -15.12 13.64
CA LYS A 371 15.34 -14.24 14.65
C LYS A 371 14.52 -14.07 15.92
N SER A 372 13.23 -14.40 15.91
CA SER A 372 12.36 -14.28 17.09
C SER A 372 12.72 -15.30 18.19
N LYS A 373 12.40 -14.96 19.44
CA LYS A 373 12.62 -15.83 20.60
C LYS A 373 11.87 -17.16 20.45
N LYS A 374 12.59 -18.27 20.49
CA LYS A 374 12.02 -19.62 20.45
C LYS A 374 11.34 -19.95 21.79
N SER A 375 10.23 -20.68 21.73
CA SER A 375 9.53 -21.25 22.89
C SER A 375 8.95 -22.61 22.48
N GLU A 376 8.88 -23.54 23.43
CA GLU A 376 8.26 -24.86 23.26
C GLU A 376 6.72 -24.77 23.34
N ASP A 377 6.19 -23.74 24.01
CA ASP A 377 4.76 -23.45 24.02
C ASP A 377 4.33 -22.76 22.72
N LEU A 378 3.33 -23.34 22.05
CA LEU A 378 2.82 -22.85 20.78
C LEU A 378 2.26 -21.44 20.92
N GLU A 379 1.51 -21.14 21.99
CA GLU A 379 0.90 -19.81 22.17
C GLU A 379 1.96 -18.73 22.43
N GLU A 380 2.94 -19.00 23.29
CA GLU A 380 4.05 -18.09 23.52
C GLU A 380 4.91 -17.90 22.26
N ARG A 381 5.15 -18.98 21.50
CA ARG A 381 5.88 -18.91 20.22
C ARG A 381 5.16 -18.04 19.21
N ILE A 382 3.84 -18.20 19.06
CA ILE A 382 2.99 -17.37 18.19
C ILE A 382 3.11 -15.89 18.58
N LYS A 383 2.97 -15.56 19.88
CA LYS A 383 3.10 -14.18 20.38
C LYS A 383 4.49 -13.59 20.08
N ASN A 384 5.55 -14.37 20.27
CA ASN A 384 6.92 -13.93 20.01
C ASN A 384 7.20 -13.65 18.52
N ILE A 385 6.73 -14.53 17.61
CA ILE A 385 6.85 -14.34 16.17
C ILE A 385 6.07 -13.09 15.75
N THR A 386 4.80 -12.99 16.16
CA THR A 386 3.92 -11.87 15.82
C THR A 386 4.50 -10.53 16.29
N LYS A 387 4.99 -10.46 17.54
CA LYS A 387 5.59 -9.24 18.09
C LYS A 387 6.86 -8.84 17.33
N HIS A 388 7.79 -9.77 17.12
CA HIS A 388 9.03 -9.47 16.40
C HIS A 388 8.75 -9.07 14.94
N PHE A 389 7.84 -9.77 14.27
CA PHE A 389 7.48 -9.47 12.89
C PHE A 389 6.86 -8.06 12.75
N THR A 390 5.93 -7.72 13.64
CA THR A 390 5.26 -6.39 13.62
C THR A 390 6.26 -5.26 13.84
N ILE A 391 7.22 -5.42 14.77
CA ILE A 391 8.30 -4.43 15.01
C ILE A 391 9.25 -4.35 13.81
N SER A 392 9.61 -5.48 13.22
CA SER A 392 10.50 -5.53 12.05
C SER A 392 9.88 -4.81 10.85
N ILE A 393 8.61 -5.07 10.57
CA ILE A 393 7.84 -4.40 9.52
C ILE A 393 7.73 -2.91 9.81
N TYR A 394 7.34 -2.53 11.03
CA TYR A 394 7.22 -1.13 11.42
C TYR A 394 8.52 -0.36 11.17
N ASN A 395 9.64 -0.89 11.65
CA ASN A 395 10.94 -0.24 11.49
C ASN A 395 11.36 -0.12 10.02
N ASN A 396 11.12 -1.13 9.20
CA ASN A 396 11.52 -1.08 7.79
C ASN A 396 10.62 -0.16 6.97
N VAL A 397 9.30 -0.17 7.21
CA VAL A 397 8.35 0.72 6.52
C VAL A 397 8.55 2.17 6.97
N CYS A 398 8.73 2.45 8.25
CA CYS A 398 8.96 3.82 8.74
C CYS A 398 10.25 4.46 8.20
N ARG A 399 11.25 3.68 7.75
CA ARG A 399 12.43 4.22 7.06
C ARG A 399 12.10 4.78 5.67
N SER A 400 11.07 4.25 5.01
CA SER A 400 10.66 4.65 3.66
C SER A 400 9.49 5.63 3.63
N LEU A 401 8.85 5.91 4.78
CA LEU A 401 7.76 6.87 4.89
C LEU A 401 8.28 8.28 5.21
N PHE A 402 7.57 9.29 4.71
CA PHE A 402 7.73 10.67 5.17
C PHE A 402 7.25 10.83 6.62
N GLU A 403 7.80 11.81 7.33
CA GLU A 403 7.52 12.03 8.76
C GLU A 403 6.02 12.22 9.03
N LYS A 404 5.34 12.93 8.12
CA LYS A 404 3.88 13.16 8.17
C LYS A 404 3.05 11.87 8.14
N ASP A 405 3.56 10.79 7.54
CA ASP A 405 2.81 9.55 7.30
C ASP A 405 3.17 8.44 8.32
N LYS A 406 4.17 8.64 9.17
CA LYS A 406 4.61 7.61 10.15
C LYS A 406 3.56 7.35 11.23
N LEU A 407 2.98 8.40 11.81
CA LEU A 407 1.90 8.25 12.79
C LEU A 407 0.64 7.66 12.13
N LEU A 408 0.34 8.10 10.91
CA LEU A 408 -0.75 7.55 10.11
C LEU A 408 -0.59 6.05 9.91
N PHE A 409 0.59 5.59 9.51
CA PHE A 409 0.84 4.16 9.34
C PHE A 409 0.70 3.40 10.66
N SER A 410 1.18 3.96 11.77
CA SER A 410 1.04 3.36 13.10
C SER A 410 -0.43 3.20 13.49
N PHE A 411 -1.26 4.20 13.19
CA PHE A 411 -2.69 4.17 13.42
C PHE A 411 -3.41 3.14 12.52
N LEU A 412 -3.11 3.12 11.22
CA LEU A 412 -3.63 2.13 10.28
C LEU A 412 -3.25 0.70 10.66
N LEU A 413 -2.01 0.49 11.12
CA LEU A 413 -1.52 -0.81 11.56
C LEU A 413 -2.27 -1.27 12.81
N THR A 414 -2.46 -0.39 13.79
CA THR A 414 -3.21 -0.69 15.03
C THR A 414 -4.66 -1.06 14.70
N VAL A 415 -5.34 -0.21 13.94
CA VAL A 415 -6.74 -0.43 13.52
C VAL A 415 -6.85 -1.68 12.65
N GLY A 416 -5.93 -1.90 11.71
CA GLY A 416 -5.92 -3.08 10.86
C GLY A 416 -5.81 -4.37 11.66
N ILE A 417 -4.87 -4.43 12.62
CA ILE A 417 -4.70 -5.60 13.50
C ILE A 417 -5.96 -5.86 14.33
N MET A 418 -6.57 -4.81 14.90
CA MET A 418 -7.80 -4.95 15.69
C MET A 418 -9.01 -5.35 14.83
N LYS A 419 -9.12 -4.83 13.61
CA LYS A 419 -10.11 -5.29 12.63
C LYS A 419 -9.94 -6.77 12.28
N GLY A 420 -8.70 -7.24 12.16
CA GLY A 420 -8.39 -8.66 11.96
C GLY A 420 -8.81 -9.57 13.12
N LYS A 421 -9.12 -9.00 14.30
CA LYS A 421 -9.65 -9.68 15.49
C LYS A 421 -11.15 -9.41 15.72
N ASP A 422 -11.81 -8.69 14.81
CA ASP A 422 -13.20 -8.25 14.96
C ASP A 422 -13.46 -7.36 16.20
N GLU A 423 -12.45 -6.59 16.64
CA GLU A 423 -12.54 -5.70 17.81
C GLU A 423 -12.96 -4.25 17.46
N ILE A 424 -13.12 -3.92 16.17
CA ILE A 424 -13.47 -2.59 15.68
C ILE A 424 -14.77 -2.61 14.90
N ASP A 425 -15.69 -1.71 15.28
CA ASP A 425 -16.89 -1.42 14.51
C ASP A 425 -16.56 -0.51 13.31
N ASP A 426 -16.85 -1.00 12.10
CA ASP A 426 -16.62 -0.28 10.85
C ASP A 426 -17.47 1.00 10.71
N GLU A 427 -18.65 1.07 11.34
CA GLU A 427 -19.49 2.27 11.35
C GLU A 427 -18.88 3.36 12.22
N VAL A 428 -18.43 3.01 13.44
CA VAL A 428 -17.73 3.92 14.36
C VAL A 428 -16.43 4.41 13.72
N TRP A 429 -15.68 3.50 13.09
CA TRP A 429 -14.45 3.83 12.37
C TRP A 429 -14.69 4.83 11.23
N ARG A 430 -15.66 4.57 10.36
CA ARG A 430 -16.00 5.51 9.26
C ARG A 430 -16.52 6.84 9.79
N PHE A 431 -17.28 6.81 10.89
CA PHE A 431 -17.77 8.02 11.53
C PHE A 431 -16.62 8.87 12.07
N LEU A 432 -15.64 8.27 12.77
CA LEU A 432 -14.45 8.96 13.30
C LEU A 432 -13.68 9.71 12.21
N LEU A 433 -13.64 9.18 10.99
CA LEU A 433 -12.90 9.81 9.87
C LEU A 433 -13.69 10.88 9.13
N THR A 434 -15.00 10.69 8.97
CA THR A 434 -15.83 11.55 8.09
C THR A 434 -16.70 12.54 8.88
N GLY A 435 -17.16 12.15 10.07
CA GLY A 435 -18.07 12.94 10.93
C GLY A 435 -19.54 12.76 10.55
N GLY A 436 -19.81 11.82 9.64
CA GLY A 436 -21.11 11.61 9.01
C GLY A 436 -21.45 12.70 8.00
N VAL A 437 -22.01 12.29 6.86
CA VAL A 437 -22.55 13.21 5.85
C VAL A 437 -24.05 13.40 6.14
N ALA A 438 -24.49 14.63 6.38
CA ALA A 438 -25.91 14.94 6.53
C ALA A 438 -26.23 16.34 6.00
N LEU A 439 -27.42 16.47 5.43
CA LEU A 439 -27.92 17.67 4.73
C LEU A 439 -28.44 18.75 5.68
N ASP A 440 -29.01 18.37 6.83
CA ASP A 440 -29.40 19.33 7.88
C ASP A 440 -29.49 18.67 9.27
N ASN A 441 -29.19 19.46 10.31
CA ASN A 441 -29.40 19.10 11.70
C ASN A 441 -30.72 19.72 12.20
N PRO A 442 -31.77 18.92 12.48
CA PRO A 442 -33.06 19.45 12.95
C PRO A 442 -33.01 19.92 14.42
N TYR A 443 -31.91 19.66 15.14
CA TYR A 443 -31.78 19.99 16.55
C TYR A 443 -30.94 21.25 16.76
N PRO A 444 -31.49 22.33 17.35
CA PRO A 444 -30.76 23.57 17.57
C PRO A 444 -29.61 23.34 18.56
N ASN A 445 -28.54 24.12 18.38
CA ASN A 445 -27.36 24.08 19.22
C ASN A 445 -27.69 24.60 20.64
N PRO A 446 -27.48 23.81 21.70
CA PRO A 446 -27.79 24.20 23.06
C PRO A 446 -26.79 25.21 23.64
N ALA A 447 -25.60 25.37 23.04
CA ALA A 447 -24.53 26.20 23.58
C ALA A 447 -23.76 26.94 22.47
N PRO A 448 -24.40 27.89 21.75
CA PRO A 448 -23.78 28.61 20.64
C PRO A 448 -22.58 29.49 21.03
N ASP A 449 -22.42 29.81 22.32
CA ASP A 449 -21.34 30.67 22.82
C ASP A 449 -19.94 30.04 22.67
N TRP A 450 -19.84 28.71 22.71
CA TRP A 450 -18.56 28.00 22.66
C TRP A 450 -18.56 26.76 21.76
N LEU A 451 -19.72 26.15 21.51
CA LEU A 451 -19.84 24.99 20.62
C LEU A 451 -20.26 25.46 19.23
N SER A 452 -19.49 25.12 18.20
CA SER A 452 -19.87 25.43 16.82
C SER A 452 -21.07 24.59 16.36
N ASP A 453 -21.91 25.13 15.47
CA ASP A 453 -23.04 24.39 14.89
C ASP A 453 -22.59 23.15 14.12
N LYS A 454 -21.39 23.19 13.54
CA LYS A 454 -20.75 22.04 12.90
C LYS A 454 -20.47 20.93 13.92
N SER A 455 -19.80 21.26 15.01
CA SER A 455 -19.47 20.32 16.11
C SER A 455 -20.74 19.74 16.74
N TRP A 456 -21.77 20.56 16.95
CA TRP A 456 -23.06 20.10 17.45
C TRP A 456 -23.75 19.15 16.48
N GLY A 457 -23.75 19.48 15.18
CA GLY A 457 -24.26 18.58 14.14
C GLY A 457 -23.55 17.22 14.12
N GLU A 458 -22.24 17.20 14.33
CA GLU A 458 -21.47 15.96 14.46
C GLU A 458 -21.87 15.17 15.72
N LEU A 459 -22.00 15.81 16.89
CA LEU A 459 -22.45 15.16 18.14
C LEU A 459 -23.84 14.52 17.99
N VAL A 460 -24.77 15.22 17.37
CA VAL A 460 -26.13 14.73 17.10
C VAL A 460 -26.09 13.46 16.24
N ARG A 461 -25.20 13.42 15.24
CA ARG A 461 -25.03 12.22 14.40
C ARG A 461 -24.30 11.10 15.14
N ALA A 462 -23.29 11.43 15.95
CA ALA A 462 -22.58 10.46 16.77
C ALA A 462 -23.54 9.71 17.71
N SER A 463 -24.57 10.41 18.21
CA SER A 463 -25.61 9.81 19.05
C SER A 463 -26.46 8.71 18.38
N ARG A 464 -26.34 8.51 17.06
CA ARG A 464 -26.99 7.41 16.33
C ARG A 464 -26.20 6.11 16.37
N LEU A 465 -24.91 6.16 16.74
CA LEU A 465 -24.07 4.97 16.86
C LEU A 465 -24.54 4.11 18.04
N THR A 466 -24.41 2.80 17.90
CA THR A 466 -24.88 1.78 18.87
C THR A 466 -24.37 2.04 20.28
N ASN A 467 -23.09 2.39 20.44
CA ASN A 467 -22.46 2.63 21.75
C ASN A 467 -22.66 4.06 22.29
N LEU A 468 -23.21 4.99 21.48
CA LEU A 468 -23.33 6.42 21.83
C LEU A 468 -24.78 6.91 21.91
N GLN A 469 -25.75 6.01 21.99
CA GLN A 469 -27.17 6.37 22.13
C GLN A 469 -27.40 7.20 23.41
N GLY A 470 -28.14 8.30 23.30
CA GLY A 470 -28.41 9.22 24.41
C GLY A 470 -27.35 10.31 24.63
N LEU A 471 -26.28 10.35 23.82
CA LEU A 471 -25.23 11.37 23.94
C LEU A 471 -25.77 12.77 23.70
N MET A 472 -26.63 12.95 22.69
CA MET A 472 -27.20 14.26 22.35
C MET A 472 -28.01 14.84 23.52
N GLU A 473 -28.91 14.04 24.08
CA GLU A 473 -29.76 14.42 25.21
C GLU A 473 -28.91 14.79 26.42
N HIS A 474 -27.89 13.96 26.72
CA HIS A 474 -27.00 14.20 27.84
C HIS A 474 -26.17 15.48 27.71
N VAL A 475 -25.63 15.78 26.53
CA VAL A 475 -24.87 17.02 26.27
C VAL A 475 -25.79 18.24 26.38
N ARG A 476 -27.03 18.15 25.90
CA ARG A 476 -28.02 19.22 26.01
C ARG A 476 -28.37 19.53 27.46
N GLU A 477 -28.56 18.51 28.30
CA GLU A 477 -28.92 18.68 29.71
C GLU A 477 -27.74 19.10 30.59
N ASN A 478 -26.51 18.65 30.28
CA ASN A 478 -25.33 18.84 31.12
C ASN A 478 -24.21 19.66 30.45
N PHE A 479 -24.55 20.68 29.67
CA PHE A 479 -23.59 21.48 28.89
C PHE A 479 -22.44 22.08 29.73
N SER A 480 -22.70 22.43 31.00
CA SER A 480 -21.67 23.01 31.88
C SER A 480 -20.55 22.02 32.22
N LYS A 481 -20.85 20.72 32.32
CA LYS A 481 -19.83 19.67 32.57
C LYS A 481 -18.96 19.45 31.33
N TRP A 482 -19.57 19.45 30.14
CA TRP A 482 -18.85 19.31 28.87
C TRP A 482 -17.98 20.51 28.54
N LYS A 483 -18.38 21.71 28.98
CA LYS A 483 -17.56 22.91 28.86
C LYS A 483 -16.21 22.78 29.58
N LEU A 484 -16.14 22.11 30.74
CA LEU A 484 -14.87 21.87 31.43
C LEU A 484 -13.87 21.08 30.58
N ILE A 485 -14.37 20.11 29.82
CA ILE A 485 -13.55 19.31 28.90
C ILE A 485 -13.16 20.15 27.69
N TYR A 486 -14.10 20.94 27.14
CA TYR A 486 -13.83 21.83 26.02
C TYR A 486 -12.74 22.87 26.35
N ASP A 487 -12.79 23.46 27.54
CA ASP A 487 -11.85 24.49 28.01
C ASP A 487 -10.51 23.90 28.51
N SER A 488 -10.40 22.56 28.69
CA SER A 488 -9.16 21.92 29.15
C SER A 488 -8.05 22.01 28.09
N VAL A 489 -6.80 22.18 28.53
CA VAL A 489 -5.61 22.13 27.67
C VAL A 489 -5.36 20.70 27.17
N LYS A 490 -5.74 19.69 27.96
CA LYS A 490 -5.53 18.26 27.70
C LYS A 490 -6.82 17.44 27.76
N PRO A 491 -7.81 17.73 26.90
CA PRO A 491 -9.12 17.06 26.92
C PRO A 491 -9.07 15.55 26.67
N HIS A 492 -7.98 15.02 26.10
CA HIS A 492 -7.78 13.59 25.87
C HIS A 492 -7.46 12.82 27.16
N GLU A 493 -6.83 13.45 28.15
CA GLU A 493 -6.51 12.87 29.47
C GLU A 493 -7.69 13.00 30.47
N GLU A 494 -8.62 13.93 30.24
CA GLU A 494 -9.75 14.21 31.14
C GLU A 494 -10.79 13.08 31.16
N ALA A 495 -11.42 12.85 32.31
CA ALA A 495 -12.54 11.89 32.39
C ALA A 495 -13.83 12.52 31.86
N PHE A 496 -14.51 11.83 30.94
CA PHE A 496 -15.83 12.28 30.46
C PHE A 496 -16.89 12.19 31.56
N PRO A 497 -17.97 13.00 31.48
CA PRO A 497 -18.92 13.11 32.57
C PRO A 497 -19.80 11.86 32.70
N ASP A 498 -20.13 11.51 33.94
CA ASP A 498 -21.16 10.51 34.29
C ASP A 498 -20.94 9.15 33.60
N ALA A 499 -21.92 8.65 32.85
CA ALA A 499 -21.87 7.35 32.17
C ALA A 499 -20.83 7.25 31.04
N TRP A 500 -20.31 8.40 30.57
CA TRP A 500 -19.36 8.45 29.46
C TRP A 500 -17.90 8.26 29.91
N SER A 501 -17.64 8.24 31.23
CA SER A 501 -16.32 8.03 31.81
C SER A 501 -15.72 6.66 31.51
N THR A 502 -16.56 5.63 31.28
CA THR A 502 -16.13 4.26 31.01
C THR A 502 -15.83 3.99 29.53
N LEU A 503 -16.07 4.95 28.64
CA LEU A 503 -15.78 4.79 27.22
C LEU A 503 -14.26 4.75 26.97
N MET A 504 -13.84 3.78 26.16
CA MET A 504 -12.45 3.60 25.75
C MET A 504 -12.36 3.45 24.23
N GLY A 505 -11.15 3.57 23.68
CA GLY A 505 -10.89 3.31 22.26
C GLY A 505 -11.55 4.31 21.30
N LEU A 506 -12.10 3.79 20.20
CA LEU A 506 -12.63 4.61 19.10
C LEU A 506 -13.82 5.48 19.51
N ASP A 507 -14.74 4.95 20.33
CA ASP A 507 -15.95 5.68 20.77
C ASP A 507 -15.59 6.95 21.54
N ARG A 508 -14.58 6.87 22.41
CA ARG A 508 -14.04 8.03 23.15
C ARG A 508 -13.45 9.07 22.20
N MET A 509 -12.69 8.63 21.18
CA MET A 509 -12.12 9.52 20.17
C MET A 509 -13.18 10.19 19.30
N VAL A 510 -14.31 9.52 19.03
CA VAL A 510 -15.44 10.13 18.29
C VAL A 510 -16.00 11.33 19.05
N ILE A 511 -16.25 11.20 20.36
CA ILE A 511 -16.73 12.32 21.19
C ILE A 511 -15.69 13.43 21.25
N LEU A 512 -14.42 13.08 21.48
CA LEU A 512 -13.33 14.05 21.53
C LEU A 512 -13.23 14.83 20.22
N ARG A 513 -13.36 14.16 19.07
CA ARG A 513 -13.31 14.80 17.75
C ARG A 513 -14.39 15.86 17.59
N CYS A 514 -15.60 15.57 18.05
CA CYS A 514 -16.70 16.53 17.90
C CYS A 514 -16.49 17.79 18.76
N LEU A 515 -15.86 17.66 19.93
CA LEU A 515 -15.63 18.76 20.87
C LEU A 515 -14.32 19.51 20.61
N ARG A 516 -13.22 18.78 20.50
CA ARG A 516 -11.83 19.27 20.39
C ARG A 516 -11.08 18.48 19.33
N PRO A 517 -11.37 18.73 18.03
CA PRO A 517 -10.72 18.03 16.91
C PRO A 517 -9.22 18.25 16.86
N ASP A 518 -8.70 19.33 17.45
CA ASP A 518 -7.27 19.61 17.55
C ASP A 518 -6.53 18.56 18.40
N LYS A 519 -7.15 17.98 19.43
CA LYS A 519 -6.48 17.02 20.33
C LYS A 519 -6.65 15.55 19.93
N ILE A 520 -6.98 15.31 18.66
CA ILE A 520 -7.06 13.95 18.12
C ILE A 520 -5.68 13.32 17.95
N ILE A 521 -4.65 14.07 17.55
CA ILE A 521 -3.30 13.52 17.38
C ILE A 521 -2.76 12.89 18.68
N PRO A 522 -2.79 13.58 19.84
CA PRO A 522 -2.45 12.95 21.13
C PRO A 522 -3.34 11.75 21.48
N ALA A 523 -4.66 11.85 21.26
CA ALA A 523 -5.57 10.74 21.55
C ALA A 523 -5.26 9.49 20.69
N VAL A 524 -4.86 9.67 19.43
CA VAL A 524 -4.39 8.58 18.55
C VAL A 524 -3.08 8.00 19.06
N GLN A 525 -2.16 8.83 19.57
CA GLN A 525 -0.93 8.35 20.20
C GLN A 525 -1.23 7.49 21.41
N ASP A 526 -2.07 7.96 22.34
CA ASP A 526 -2.46 7.20 23.54
C ASP A 526 -3.13 5.88 23.15
N PHE A 527 -4.03 5.91 22.17
CA PHE A 527 -4.67 4.71 21.63
C PHE A 527 -3.66 3.69 21.09
N ILE A 528 -2.59 4.14 20.41
CA ILE A 528 -1.52 3.25 19.93
C ILE A 528 -0.68 2.72 21.10
N VAL A 529 -0.37 3.55 22.10
CA VAL A 529 0.39 3.11 23.30
C VAL A 529 -0.37 2.02 24.05
N GLU A 530 -1.67 2.19 24.25
CA GLU A 530 -2.51 1.24 24.97
C GLU A 530 -2.58 -0.13 24.28
N ASN A 531 -2.66 -0.15 22.94
CA ASN A 531 -2.88 -1.38 22.17
C ASN A 531 -1.60 -2.07 21.67
N MET A 532 -0.60 -1.30 21.25
CA MET A 532 0.65 -1.82 20.64
C MET A 532 1.91 -1.47 21.43
N GLY A 533 1.87 -0.41 22.24
CA GLY A 533 2.99 0.07 23.05
C GLY A 533 3.74 1.25 22.45
N ARG A 534 4.54 1.91 23.30
CA ARG A 534 5.23 3.18 22.98
C ARG A 534 6.20 3.11 21.80
N THR A 535 6.76 1.93 21.51
CA THR A 535 7.70 1.73 20.39
C THR A 535 7.13 2.10 19.02
N PHE A 536 5.80 2.09 18.85
CA PHE A 536 5.14 2.38 17.58
C PHE A 536 4.88 3.87 17.34
N ILE A 537 5.29 4.75 18.26
CA ILE A 537 5.15 6.21 18.13
C ILE A 537 6.51 6.89 17.99
N GLU A 538 7.58 6.20 18.40
CA GLU A 538 8.95 6.67 18.32
C GLU A 538 9.63 6.04 17.09
N PRO A 539 9.58 6.70 15.92
CA PRO A 539 10.15 6.12 14.71
C PRO A 539 11.67 5.95 14.85
N PRO A 540 12.26 4.92 14.22
CA PRO A 540 13.70 4.73 14.27
C PRO A 540 14.42 5.91 13.59
N THR A 541 15.56 6.31 14.14
CA THR A 541 16.44 7.30 13.52
C THR A 541 16.96 6.80 12.18
N PHE A 542 17.12 7.71 11.21
CA PHE A 542 17.70 7.40 9.91
C PHE A 542 19.13 6.82 10.07
N ASP A 543 19.37 5.65 9.47
CA ASP A 543 20.66 4.95 9.52
C ASP A 543 20.96 4.33 8.14
N LEU A 544 21.93 4.92 7.45
CA LEU A 544 22.36 4.48 6.13
C LEU A 544 23.10 3.12 6.19
N GLY A 545 23.82 2.84 7.28
CA GLY A 545 24.57 1.60 7.45
C GLY A 545 23.65 0.38 7.62
N ARG A 546 22.57 0.53 8.39
CA ARG A 546 21.52 -0.50 8.49
C ARG A 546 20.84 -0.75 7.15
N SER A 547 20.46 0.33 6.46
CA SER A 547 19.80 0.24 5.15
C SER A 547 20.70 -0.43 4.09
N TYR A 548 22.00 -0.17 4.16
CA TYR A 548 23.01 -0.85 3.32
C TYR A 548 23.18 -2.33 3.69
N SER A 549 23.16 -2.67 4.98
CA SER A 549 23.26 -4.07 5.45
C SER A 549 22.07 -4.92 5.00
N ASP A 550 20.90 -4.30 4.88
CA ASP A 550 19.68 -4.93 4.38
C ASP A 550 19.65 -5.02 2.83
N SER A 551 20.63 -4.40 2.13
CA SER A 551 20.69 -4.31 0.66
C SER A 551 21.42 -5.47 -0.02
N THR A 552 21.03 -5.73 -1.27
CA THR A 552 21.67 -6.71 -2.17
C THR A 552 22.21 -6.01 -3.41
N CYS A 553 23.08 -6.68 -4.19
CA CYS A 553 23.59 -6.13 -5.44
C CYS A 553 22.50 -5.92 -6.51
N CYS A 554 21.40 -6.67 -6.43
CA CYS A 554 20.28 -6.56 -7.37
C CYS A 554 19.16 -5.60 -6.92
N ALA A 555 19.14 -5.20 -5.65
CA ALA A 555 18.12 -4.29 -5.13
C ALA A 555 18.63 -2.83 -5.18
N PRO A 556 18.03 -1.96 -5.99
CA PRO A 556 18.42 -0.55 -6.02
C PRO A 556 18.06 0.14 -4.70
N MET A 557 18.89 1.09 -4.27
CA MET A 557 18.69 1.90 -3.09
C MET A 557 18.17 3.28 -3.50
N ILE A 558 17.01 3.68 -2.99
CA ILE A 558 16.24 4.82 -3.48
C ILE A 558 16.08 5.83 -2.36
N PHE A 559 16.67 7.00 -2.53
CA PHE A 559 16.38 8.17 -1.72
C PHE A 559 15.13 8.87 -2.26
N VAL A 560 14.06 8.83 -1.46
CA VAL A 560 12.87 9.63 -1.67
C VAL A 560 13.09 10.96 -0.95
N LEU A 561 13.27 12.01 -1.73
CA LEU A 561 13.67 13.32 -1.23
C LEU A 561 12.46 14.17 -0.90
N SER A 562 12.54 14.93 0.18
CA SER A 562 11.73 16.15 0.32
C SER A 562 12.34 17.25 -0.54
N PRO A 563 11.56 18.23 -1.00
CA PRO A 563 12.07 19.35 -1.77
C PRO A 563 13.34 19.95 -1.15
N ARG A 564 14.39 20.10 -1.99
CA ARG A 564 15.69 20.70 -1.65
C ARG A 564 16.51 19.98 -0.57
N ALA A 565 16.15 18.74 -0.20
CA ALA A 565 17.03 17.86 0.58
C ALA A 565 18.05 17.17 -0.36
N ASP A 566 19.32 17.18 0.03
CA ASP A 566 20.40 16.54 -0.72
C ASP A 566 21.10 15.46 0.14
N PRO A 567 20.98 14.16 -0.20
CA PRO A 567 21.61 13.08 0.54
C PRO A 567 23.09 12.89 0.16
N MET A 568 23.59 13.56 -0.88
CA MET A 568 24.88 13.24 -1.50
C MET A 568 26.06 13.39 -0.56
N ALA A 569 26.09 14.45 0.25
CA ALA A 569 27.18 14.67 1.19
C ALA A 569 27.28 13.50 2.20
N GLY A 570 26.13 13.01 2.69
CA GLY A 570 26.09 11.85 3.59
C GLY A 570 26.46 10.55 2.88
N LEU A 571 25.99 10.36 1.64
CA LEU A 571 26.28 9.17 0.83
C LEU A 571 27.77 9.05 0.48
N LEU A 572 28.41 10.15 0.05
CA LEU A 572 29.83 10.15 -0.30
C LEU A 572 30.71 9.82 0.91
N LYS A 573 30.41 10.43 2.08
CA LYS A 573 31.12 10.11 3.32
C LYS A 573 30.94 8.64 3.72
N PHE A 574 29.73 8.11 3.56
CA PHE A 574 29.47 6.69 3.82
C PHE A 574 30.25 5.79 2.86
N ALA A 575 30.28 6.14 1.57
CA ALA A 575 31.07 5.42 0.57
C ALA A 575 32.56 5.40 0.96
N ASP A 576 33.13 6.54 1.39
CA ASP A 576 34.50 6.62 1.89
C ASP A 576 34.71 5.70 3.11
N GLY A 577 33.76 5.69 4.06
CA GLY A 577 33.80 4.85 5.27
C GLY A 577 33.75 3.34 5.00
N VAL A 578 33.08 2.90 3.93
CA VAL A 578 32.99 1.48 3.50
C VAL A 578 34.10 1.11 2.50
N GLY A 579 34.96 2.07 2.12
CA GLY A 579 36.05 1.86 1.14
C GLY A 579 35.56 1.80 -0.32
N MET A 580 34.38 2.35 -0.60
CA MET A 580 33.81 2.56 -1.95
C MET A 580 33.86 4.03 -2.40
N GLY A 581 34.68 4.82 -1.73
CA GLY A 581 34.92 6.24 -2.00
C GLY A 581 35.74 6.51 -3.26
N GLY A 582 35.92 7.80 -3.57
CA GLY A 582 36.78 8.25 -4.67
C GLY A 582 36.32 7.76 -6.06
N THR A 583 37.18 7.02 -6.76
CA THR A 583 36.89 6.54 -8.14
C THR A 583 35.94 5.34 -8.20
N SER A 584 35.64 4.72 -7.05
CA SER A 584 34.75 3.56 -6.95
C SER A 584 33.27 3.94 -6.85
N ILE A 585 32.94 5.23 -6.77
CA ILE A 585 31.59 5.76 -6.86
C ILE A 585 31.49 6.73 -8.04
N GLN A 586 30.52 6.51 -8.91
CA GLN A 586 30.24 7.38 -10.04
C GLN A 586 28.86 8.01 -9.89
N THR A 587 28.76 9.31 -10.12
CA THR A 587 27.52 10.07 -9.93
C THR A 587 27.10 10.74 -11.24
N ILE A 588 25.83 10.65 -11.61
CA ILE A 588 25.28 11.32 -12.78
C ILE A 588 23.91 11.93 -12.47
N SER A 589 23.72 13.20 -12.81
CA SER A 589 22.41 13.86 -12.76
C SER A 589 21.62 13.57 -14.03
N LEU A 590 20.46 12.92 -13.88
CA LEU A 590 19.59 12.61 -14.99
C LEU A 590 18.86 13.87 -15.46
N GLY A 591 19.10 14.20 -16.73
CA GLY A 591 18.45 15.27 -17.47
C GLY A 591 18.31 14.89 -18.94
N GLN A 592 17.99 15.86 -19.79
CA GLN A 592 17.83 15.60 -21.22
C GLN A 592 19.11 15.01 -21.83
N GLY A 593 19.00 13.82 -22.46
CA GLY A 593 20.10 13.15 -23.15
C GLY A 593 21.08 12.36 -22.27
N GLN A 594 20.92 12.32 -20.94
CA GLN A 594 21.86 11.66 -20.03
C GLN A 594 21.61 10.14 -19.86
N GLY A 595 20.42 9.65 -20.23
CA GLY A 595 20.04 8.23 -20.08
C GLY A 595 21.02 7.22 -20.68
N PRO A 596 21.49 7.38 -21.94
CA PRO A 596 22.45 6.44 -22.54
C PRO A 596 23.82 6.41 -21.83
N ILE A 597 24.24 7.54 -21.23
CA ILE A 597 25.49 7.62 -20.47
C ILE A 597 25.32 6.86 -19.15
N ALA A 598 24.21 7.09 -18.46
CA ALA A 598 23.86 6.36 -17.24
C ALA A 598 23.81 4.84 -17.49
N ALA A 599 23.23 4.38 -18.60
CA ALA A 599 23.21 2.97 -18.96
C ALA A 599 24.63 2.38 -19.09
N LYS A 600 25.54 3.08 -19.80
CA LYS A 600 26.94 2.64 -19.95
C LYS A 600 27.67 2.56 -18.60
N MET A 601 27.45 3.54 -17.73
CA MET A 601 28.03 3.53 -16.37
C MET A 601 27.55 2.34 -15.56
N ILE A 602 26.24 2.02 -15.63
CA ILE A 602 25.68 0.83 -14.95
C ILE A 602 26.32 -0.45 -15.49
N TYR A 603 26.40 -0.63 -16.82
CA TYR A 603 27.00 -1.84 -17.39
C TYR A 603 28.46 -2.05 -16.97
N GLN A 604 29.26 -0.98 -16.88
CA GLN A 604 30.64 -1.04 -16.38
C GLN A 604 30.69 -1.33 -14.87
N ALA A 605 29.82 -0.69 -14.09
CA ALA A 605 29.82 -0.87 -12.65
C ALA A 605 29.37 -2.28 -12.22
N ILE A 606 28.50 -2.93 -13.00
CA ILE A 606 28.08 -4.33 -12.77
C ILE A 606 29.29 -5.27 -12.84
N THR A 607 30.20 -5.08 -13.81
CA THR A 607 31.41 -5.89 -13.94
C THR A 607 32.46 -5.53 -12.91
N ASP A 608 32.65 -4.24 -12.66
CA ASP A 608 33.73 -3.72 -11.82
C ASP A 608 33.41 -3.82 -10.31
N GLY A 609 32.13 -3.97 -9.96
CA GLY A 609 31.65 -4.00 -8.57
C GLY A 609 31.67 -2.62 -7.90
N THR A 610 31.55 -1.55 -8.68
CA THR A 610 31.55 -0.15 -8.21
C THR A 610 30.13 0.37 -7.98
N TRP A 611 30.00 1.57 -7.43
CA TRP A 611 28.71 2.18 -7.13
C TRP A 611 28.32 3.22 -8.18
N VAL A 612 27.04 3.24 -8.55
CA VAL A 612 26.48 4.25 -9.45
C VAL A 612 25.36 5.00 -8.75
N VAL A 613 25.42 6.32 -8.77
CA VAL A 613 24.39 7.22 -8.22
C VAL A 613 23.71 7.97 -9.35
N LEU A 614 22.43 7.71 -9.57
CA LEU A 614 21.58 8.44 -10.49
C LEU A 614 20.79 9.51 -9.73
N GLN A 615 21.00 10.77 -10.07
CA GLN A 615 20.31 11.88 -9.42
C GLN A 615 19.11 12.37 -10.22
N ASN A 616 18.10 12.88 -9.52
CA ASN A 616 16.92 13.52 -10.12
C ASN A 616 16.12 12.62 -11.09
N CYS A 617 15.91 11.35 -10.72
CA CYS A 617 15.21 10.38 -11.59
C CYS A 617 13.81 10.84 -12.04
N HIS A 618 13.07 11.56 -11.19
CA HIS A 618 11.78 12.16 -11.52
C HIS A 618 11.80 13.10 -12.74
N LEU A 619 12.93 13.70 -13.09
CA LEU A 619 13.07 14.57 -14.27
C LEU A 619 13.21 13.80 -15.58
N ALA A 620 13.62 12.53 -15.51
CA ALA A 620 13.92 11.70 -16.68
C ALA A 620 12.81 10.67 -16.98
N ALA A 621 11.55 11.10 -16.94
CA ALA A 621 10.39 10.24 -17.14
C ALA A 621 10.44 9.41 -18.44
N SER A 622 10.97 9.96 -19.53
CA SER A 622 11.08 9.25 -20.81
C SER A 622 12.09 8.10 -20.81
N TRP A 623 13.06 8.10 -19.88
CA TRP A 623 14.08 7.07 -19.77
C TRP A 623 13.77 6.04 -18.66
N MET A 624 12.79 6.32 -17.81
CA MET A 624 12.38 5.40 -16.73
C MET A 624 12.03 3.98 -17.22
N PRO A 625 11.33 3.76 -18.34
CA PRO A 625 11.07 2.41 -18.86
C PRO A 625 12.36 1.66 -19.25
N ALA A 626 13.38 2.38 -19.73
CA ALA A 626 14.67 1.79 -20.05
C ALA A 626 15.46 1.43 -18.78
N LEU A 627 15.39 2.26 -17.74
CA LEU A 627 15.98 1.96 -16.43
C LEU A 627 15.32 0.74 -15.78
N GLU A 628 14.00 0.63 -15.86
CA GLU A 628 13.24 -0.53 -15.42
C GLU A 628 13.73 -1.80 -16.12
N LYS A 629 13.86 -1.76 -17.45
CA LYS A 629 14.43 -2.87 -18.23
C LYS A 629 15.82 -3.28 -17.75
N ILE A 630 16.71 -2.32 -17.49
CA ILE A 630 18.06 -2.60 -16.98
C ILE A 630 17.99 -3.30 -15.61
N CYS A 631 17.16 -2.79 -14.69
CA CYS A 631 17.04 -3.36 -13.35
C CYS A 631 16.44 -4.77 -13.35
N GLU A 632 15.54 -5.08 -14.28
CA GLU A 632 14.91 -6.41 -14.35
C GLU A 632 15.73 -7.46 -15.12
N GLU A 633 16.39 -7.06 -16.21
CA GLU A 633 16.97 -8.02 -17.16
C GLU A 633 18.49 -8.09 -17.07
N VAL A 634 19.15 -7.00 -16.69
CA VAL A 634 20.61 -6.91 -16.68
C VAL A 634 21.16 -7.16 -15.28
N ILE A 635 20.56 -6.51 -14.27
CA ILE A 635 21.00 -6.62 -12.88
C ILE A 635 20.44 -7.91 -12.26
N VAL A 636 21.00 -9.04 -12.69
CA VAL A 636 20.64 -10.38 -12.20
C VAL A 636 21.75 -10.96 -11.32
N PRO A 637 21.42 -11.81 -10.32
CA PRO A 637 22.41 -12.36 -9.39
C PRO A 637 23.56 -13.12 -10.08
N GLU A 638 23.29 -13.72 -11.23
CA GLU A 638 24.25 -14.55 -11.97
C GLU A 638 25.36 -13.73 -12.66
N ASN A 639 25.06 -12.48 -13.03
CA ASN A 639 25.95 -11.61 -13.83
C ASN A 639 26.38 -10.33 -13.09
N THR A 640 26.00 -10.16 -11.82
CA THR A 640 26.25 -8.94 -11.06
C THR A 640 27.25 -9.17 -9.94
N ASN A 641 28.27 -8.32 -9.83
CA ASN A 641 29.24 -8.37 -8.75
C ASN A 641 28.57 -8.07 -7.39
N ASP A 642 28.88 -8.86 -6.35
CA ASP A 642 28.29 -8.72 -5.01
C ASP A 642 28.50 -7.33 -4.36
N LYS A 643 29.56 -6.60 -4.74
CA LYS A 643 29.88 -5.26 -4.23
C LYS A 643 29.14 -4.14 -4.95
N PHE A 644 28.60 -4.40 -6.15
CA PHE A 644 27.87 -3.41 -6.95
C PHE A 644 26.65 -2.89 -6.18
N ARG A 645 26.42 -1.58 -6.24
CA ARG A 645 25.18 -0.95 -5.74
C ARG A 645 24.72 0.16 -6.66
N LEU A 646 23.42 0.17 -6.92
CA LEU A 646 22.74 1.23 -7.66
C LEU A 646 21.97 2.13 -6.68
N TRP A 647 22.32 3.41 -6.67
CA TRP A 647 21.68 4.43 -5.86
C TRP A 647 20.85 5.36 -6.75
N LEU A 648 19.61 5.61 -6.38
CA LEU A 648 18.67 6.45 -7.10
C LEU A 648 18.21 7.58 -6.17
N THR A 649 18.11 8.80 -6.67
CA THR A 649 17.49 9.91 -5.92
C THR A 649 16.33 10.51 -6.71
N SER A 650 15.20 10.70 -6.05
CA SER A 650 13.99 11.21 -6.70
C SER A 650 13.07 11.92 -5.72
N TYR A 651 12.35 12.94 -6.21
CA TYR A 651 11.11 13.36 -5.58
C TYR A 651 10.01 12.32 -5.86
N PRO A 652 8.96 12.27 -5.02
CA PRO A 652 7.76 11.49 -5.31
C PRO A 652 7.22 11.79 -6.70
N SER A 653 6.96 10.74 -7.47
CA SER A 653 6.48 10.84 -8.84
C SER A 653 5.72 9.58 -9.24
N GLU A 654 4.52 9.75 -9.78
CA GLU A 654 3.71 8.66 -10.34
C GLU A 654 4.36 8.01 -11.57
N LYS A 655 5.30 8.71 -12.22
CA LYS A 655 6.00 8.23 -13.41
C LYS A 655 7.20 7.32 -13.09
N PHE A 656 7.53 7.17 -11.82
CA PHE A 656 8.63 6.32 -11.41
C PHE A 656 8.18 4.85 -11.50
N PRO A 657 9.00 3.93 -12.06
CA PRO A 657 8.57 2.55 -12.29
C PRO A 657 8.22 1.81 -11.01
N VAL A 658 7.02 1.22 -10.96
CA VAL A 658 6.51 0.48 -9.80
C VAL A 658 7.39 -0.74 -9.49
N SER A 659 7.92 -1.42 -10.50
CA SER A 659 8.83 -2.57 -10.35
C SER A 659 10.11 -2.23 -9.57
N ILE A 660 10.73 -1.08 -9.89
CA ILE A 660 11.93 -0.59 -9.21
C ILE A 660 11.59 -0.25 -7.76
N LEU A 661 10.45 0.39 -7.50
CA LEU A 661 10.03 0.69 -6.12
C LEU A 661 9.77 -0.59 -5.33
N GLN A 662 9.03 -1.54 -5.89
CA GLN A 662 8.67 -2.79 -5.22
C GLN A 662 9.90 -3.63 -4.82
N ASN A 663 10.95 -3.64 -5.66
CA ASN A 663 12.18 -4.40 -5.42
C ASN A 663 13.27 -3.59 -4.70
N GLY A 664 13.22 -2.26 -4.77
CA GLY A 664 14.21 -1.37 -4.19
C GLY A 664 14.02 -1.12 -2.70
N ILE A 665 15.11 -0.74 -2.04
CA ILE A 665 15.12 -0.26 -0.65
C ILE A 665 14.95 1.25 -0.67
N LYS A 666 13.85 1.73 -0.10
CA LYS A 666 13.49 3.15 -0.08
C LYS A 666 13.89 3.75 1.25
N MET A 667 14.32 4.99 1.22
CA MET A 667 14.62 5.76 2.41
C MET A 667 14.28 7.23 2.21
N THR A 668 13.70 7.84 3.24
CA THR A 668 13.42 9.28 3.27
C THR A 668 14.50 10.01 4.07
N ASN A 669 14.89 11.19 3.59
CA ASN A 669 15.83 12.07 4.29
C ASN A 669 15.17 13.43 4.52
N GLU A 670 14.37 13.53 5.58
CA GLU A 670 13.62 14.74 5.94
C GLU A 670 14.17 15.40 7.21
N PRO A 671 13.94 16.72 7.38
CA PRO A 671 14.11 17.35 8.69
C PRO A 671 13.14 16.75 9.69
N PRO A 672 13.62 16.32 10.87
CA PRO A 672 12.76 15.77 11.91
C PRO A 672 11.86 16.88 12.48
N LYS A 673 10.66 16.49 12.92
CA LYS A 673 9.74 17.39 13.62
C LYS A 673 10.17 17.57 15.08
N GLY A 674 10.06 18.80 15.55
CA GLY A 674 10.31 19.21 16.93
C GLY A 674 11.71 19.76 17.17
N VAL A 675 11.80 20.80 18.01
CA VAL A 675 13.03 21.55 18.26
C VAL A 675 14.14 20.65 18.81
N ARG A 676 13.80 19.75 19.76
CA ARG A 676 14.76 18.80 20.33
C ARG A 676 15.42 17.91 19.27
N VAL A 677 14.61 17.30 18.39
CA VAL A 677 15.13 16.35 17.39
C VAL A 677 15.92 17.07 16.31
N ASN A 678 15.49 18.29 15.96
CA ASN A 678 16.20 19.16 15.03
C ASN A 678 17.59 19.54 15.56
N LEU A 679 17.67 20.01 16.81
CA LEU A 679 18.93 20.31 17.49
C LEU A 679 19.84 19.08 17.59
N LEU A 680 19.31 17.92 17.99
CA LEU A 680 20.08 16.67 18.03
C LEU A 680 20.66 16.34 16.65
N ARG A 681 19.87 16.51 15.59
CA ARG A 681 20.32 16.24 14.23
C ARG A 681 21.45 17.19 13.83
N SER A 682 21.34 18.49 14.09
CA SER A 682 22.40 19.45 13.78
C SER A 682 23.69 19.12 14.52
N TYR A 683 23.62 18.73 15.80
CA TYR A 683 24.80 18.37 16.60
C TYR A 683 25.43 17.03 16.17
N LEU A 684 24.61 16.01 15.86
CA LEU A 684 25.09 14.69 15.44
C LEU A 684 25.63 14.66 14.01
N ASN A 685 25.31 15.66 13.20
CA ASN A 685 25.78 15.77 11.82
C ASN A 685 27.07 16.59 11.71
N ASP A 686 27.83 16.33 10.65
CA ASP A 686 28.95 17.21 10.31
C ASP A 686 28.44 18.60 9.89
N PRO A 687 29.17 19.67 10.26
CA PRO A 687 30.52 19.65 10.85
C PRO A 687 30.56 19.61 12.38
N ILE A 688 29.44 19.75 13.09
CA ILE A 688 29.42 19.94 14.56
C ILE A 688 29.90 18.68 15.30
N SER A 689 29.56 17.50 14.78
CA SER A 689 29.96 16.22 15.37
C SER A 689 31.47 15.96 15.32
N ASP A 690 32.21 16.66 14.45
CA ASP A 690 33.66 16.53 14.35
C ASP A 690 34.33 17.25 15.53
N PRO A 691 35.04 16.52 16.42
CA PRO A 691 35.73 17.13 17.56
C PRO A 691 36.74 18.20 17.14
N ALA A 692 37.32 18.09 15.94
CA ALA A 692 38.26 19.08 15.41
C ALA A 692 37.53 20.39 15.09
N PHE A 693 36.35 20.33 14.48
CA PHE A 693 35.53 21.51 14.18
C PHE A 693 34.95 22.14 15.45
N PHE A 694 34.44 21.33 16.38
CA PHE A 694 33.86 21.81 17.64
C PHE A 694 34.85 22.67 18.46
N ASN A 695 36.15 22.29 18.43
CA ASN A 695 37.22 22.96 19.18
C ASN A 695 38.11 23.89 18.33
N SER A 696 37.69 24.23 17.11
CA SER A 696 38.54 24.90 16.11
C SER A 696 38.75 26.41 16.29
N CYS A 697 38.02 27.07 17.19
CA CYS A 697 37.98 28.54 17.29
C CYS A 697 38.88 29.09 18.42
N GLN A 698 39.48 30.27 18.21
CA GLN A 698 40.32 30.96 19.19
C GLN A 698 39.54 31.45 20.42
N LYS A 699 38.23 31.68 20.28
CA LYS A 699 37.31 32.11 21.34
C LYS A 699 36.27 31.01 21.61
N PRO A 700 36.65 29.91 22.30
CA PRO A 700 35.85 28.69 22.36
C PRO A 700 34.50 28.86 23.06
N GLU A 701 34.44 29.69 24.11
CA GLU A 701 33.20 29.95 24.83
C GLU A 701 32.16 30.65 23.95
N MET A 702 32.53 31.76 23.32
CA MET A 702 31.63 32.52 22.44
C MET A 702 31.29 31.74 21.16
N TRP A 703 32.23 30.97 20.63
CA TRP A 703 31.98 30.06 19.52
C TRP A 703 30.88 29.05 19.84
N GLN A 704 30.97 28.36 20.98
CA GLN A 704 29.99 27.36 21.37
C GLN A 704 28.63 27.97 21.71
N LYS A 705 28.59 29.14 22.38
CA LYS A 705 27.36 29.88 22.67
C LYS A 705 26.63 30.30 21.38
N LEU A 706 27.34 30.93 20.43
CA LEU A 706 26.77 31.37 19.14
C LEU A 706 26.40 30.20 18.23
N MET A 707 27.17 29.11 18.23
CA MET A 707 26.87 27.90 17.48
C MET A 707 25.58 27.25 17.98
N PHE A 708 25.41 27.10 19.31
CA PHE A 708 24.18 26.57 19.89
C PHE A 708 22.98 27.46 19.56
N GLY A 709 23.14 28.79 19.74
CA GLY A 709 22.09 29.76 19.41
C GLY A 709 21.68 29.72 17.94
N LEU A 710 22.64 29.58 17.01
CA LEU A 710 22.34 29.46 15.58
C LEU A 710 21.63 28.15 15.24
N CYS A 711 22.02 27.02 15.86
CA CYS A 711 21.29 25.75 15.73
C CYS A 711 19.84 25.88 16.23
N PHE A 712 19.63 26.58 17.35
CA PHE A 712 18.29 26.83 17.89
C PHE A 712 17.45 27.72 16.97
N PHE A 713 18.04 28.81 16.45
CA PHE A 713 17.39 29.65 15.43
C PHE A 713 17.00 28.84 14.19
N HIS A 714 17.90 27.98 13.69
CA HIS A 714 17.61 27.11 12.55
C HIS A 714 16.42 26.18 12.82
N ALA A 715 16.39 25.56 14.00
CA ALA A 715 15.29 24.70 14.42
C ALA A 715 13.95 25.47 14.51
N ILE A 716 13.94 26.67 15.11
CA ILE A 716 12.74 27.52 15.18
C ILE A 716 12.23 27.87 13.80
N VAL A 717 13.11 28.36 12.93
CA VAL A 717 12.74 28.87 11.60
C VAL A 717 12.17 27.74 10.73
N GLN A 718 12.70 26.51 10.86
CA GLN A 718 12.15 25.32 10.22
C GLN A 718 10.80 24.90 10.83
N GLU A 719 10.68 24.81 12.15
CA GLU A 719 9.45 24.37 12.83
C GLU A 719 8.29 25.36 12.67
N ARG A 720 8.58 26.66 12.58
CA ARG A 720 7.55 27.70 12.35
C ARG A 720 6.75 27.46 11.07
N ARG A 721 7.30 26.75 10.08
CA ARG A 721 6.57 26.37 8.86
C ARG A 721 5.32 25.52 9.13
N ASN A 722 5.30 24.79 10.25
CA ASN A 722 4.17 23.94 10.63
C ASN A 722 2.92 24.74 11.04
N PHE A 723 3.05 26.04 11.30
CA PHE A 723 1.93 26.92 11.70
C PHE A 723 1.26 27.65 10.52
N GLY A 724 1.62 27.30 9.28
CA GLY A 724 1.07 27.95 8.08
C GLY A 724 1.30 29.47 8.12
N PRO A 725 0.30 30.30 7.75
CA PRO A 725 0.41 31.76 7.73
C PRO A 725 0.73 32.41 9.08
N LEU A 726 0.44 31.77 10.20
CA LEU A 726 0.82 32.27 11.54
C LEU A 726 2.34 32.14 11.78
N GLY A 727 2.96 31.15 11.13
CA GLY A 727 4.39 30.93 11.13
C GLY A 727 5.11 31.81 10.12
N TRP A 728 4.78 31.62 8.85
CA TRP A 728 5.31 32.32 7.68
C TRP A 728 4.19 32.57 6.66
N ASN A 729 4.11 33.75 6.06
CA ASN A 729 3.13 34.02 5.00
C ASN A 729 3.36 33.10 3.79
N ILE A 730 4.63 32.86 3.46
CA ILE A 730 5.05 31.95 2.38
C ILE A 730 5.87 30.80 2.99
N PRO A 731 5.61 29.53 2.61
CA PRO A 731 6.33 28.38 3.17
C PRO A 731 7.76 28.28 2.63
N TYR A 732 8.68 29.07 3.20
CA TYR A 732 10.09 29.06 2.83
C TYR A 732 10.79 27.77 3.26
N GLU A 733 11.74 27.30 2.45
CA GLU A 733 12.55 26.12 2.74
C GLU A 733 13.96 26.54 3.16
N PHE A 734 14.24 26.39 4.45
CA PHE A 734 15.54 26.64 5.05
C PHE A 734 16.33 25.34 5.15
N ASN A 735 17.57 25.33 4.66
CA ASN A 735 18.35 24.12 4.45
C ASN A 735 19.58 24.06 5.35
N GLU A 736 20.14 22.86 5.50
CA GLU A 736 21.39 22.62 6.23
C GLU A 736 22.58 23.40 5.63
N SER A 737 22.53 23.68 4.32
CA SER A 737 23.54 24.53 3.66
C SER A 737 23.58 25.94 4.26
N ASP A 738 22.41 26.50 4.59
CA ASP A 738 22.30 27.84 5.13
C ASP A 738 22.89 27.88 6.56
N LEU A 739 22.64 26.82 7.35
CA LEU A 739 23.24 26.63 8.67
C LEU A 739 24.77 26.51 8.59
N ARG A 740 25.28 25.63 7.72
CA ARG A 740 26.72 25.38 7.56
C ARG A 740 27.50 26.60 7.11
N ILE A 741 26.98 27.36 6.16
CA ILE A 741 27.63 28.59 5.67
C ILE A 741 27.65 29.64 6.78
N SER A 742 26.52 29.84 7.47
CA SER A 742 26.46 30.77 8.62
C SER A 742 27.42 30.37 9.74
N MET A 743 27.56 29.08 10.07
CA MET A 743 28.54 28.61 11.06
C MET A 743 29.98 28.90 10.66
N ARG A 744 30.35 28.63 9.40
CA ARG A 744 31.70 28.94 8.90
C ARG A 744 31.98 30.44 8.92
N GLN A 745 30.98 31.26 8.61
CA GLN A 745 31.10 32.72 8.73
C GLN A 745 31.32 33.13 10.18
N ILE A 746 30.53 32.64 11.14
CA ILE A 746 30.76 32.90 12.57
C ILE A 746 32.20 32.52 12.95
N GLN A 747 32.65 31.33 12.58
CA GLN A 747 34.01 30.85 12.87
C GLN A 747 35.09 31.79 12.32
N MET A 748 34.94 32.23 11.07
CA MET A 748 35.85 33.17 10.40
C MET A 748 35.89 34.51 11.14
N PHE A 749 34.74 35.11 11.44
CA PHE A 749 34.66 36.40 12.14
C PHE A 749 35.20 36.33 13.57
N LEU A 750 34.97 35.24 14.30
CA LEU A 750 35.49 35.07 15.66
C LEU A 750 37.02 34.90 15.70
N ASN A 751 37.61 34.35 14.64
CA ASN A 751 39.06 34.16 14.53
C ASN A 751 39.78 35.40 13.98
N GLU A 752 39.14 36.19 13.11
CA GLU A 752 39.75 37.35 12.46
C GLU A 752 39.62 38.66 13.26
N TYR A 753 38.54 38.83 14.03
CA TYR A 753 38.23 40.09 14.72
C TYR A 753 38.39 39.98 16.25
N GLU A 754 38.93 41.01 16.88
CA GLU A 754 39.06 41.11 18.35
C GLU A 754 37.71 41.34 19.04
N GLU A 755 36.86 42.20 18.49
CA GLU A 755 35.46 42.39 18.93
C GLU A 755 34.51 41.63 18.01
N ILE A 756 33.42 41.07 18.55
CA ILE A 756 32.45 40.29 17.78
C ILE A 756 31.55 41.24 16.99
N PRO A 757 31.57 41.22 15.64
CA PRO A 757 30.80 42.15 14.83
C PRO A 757 29.36 41.66 14.65
N PHE A 758 28.54 41.81 15.70
CA PHE A 758 27.13 41.36 15.69
C PHE A 758 26.30 41.93 14.54
N GLU A 759 26.50 43.19 14.15
CA GLU A 759 25.79 43.81 13.02
C GLU A 759 26.13 43.11 11.70
N ALA A 760 27.41 42.79 11.47
CA ALA A 760 27.84 42.09 10.27
C ALA A 760 27.33 40.64 10.25
N LEU A 761 27.35 39.94 11.39
CA LEU A 761 26.80 38.59 11.52
C LEU A 761 25.29 38.56 11.28
N THR A 762 24.57 39.56 11.81
CA THR A 762 23.13 39.73 11.61
C THR A 762 22.80 39.99 10.15
N TYR A 763 23.56 40.86 9.48
CA TYR A 763 23.38 41.12 8.05
C TYR A 763 23.67 39.87 7.20
N LEU A 764 24.79 39.19 7.41
CA LEU A 764 25.15 38.01 6.62
C LEU A 764 24.19 36.85 6.82
N THR A 765 23.83 36.54 8.06
CA THR A 765 22.90 35.43 8.35
C THR A 765 21.47 35.81 7.98
N GLY A 766 21.01 36.99 8.40
CA GLY A 766 19.64 37.44 8.29
C GLY A 766 19.26 37.97 6.92
N GLU A 767 20.15 38.66 6.20
CA GLU A 767 19.86 39.27 4.90
C GLU A 767 20.40 38.46 3.72
N CYS A 768 21.60 37.87 3.85
CA CYS A 768 22.22 37.14 2.74
C CYS A 768 21.87 35.65 2.75
N ASN A 769 22.16 34.93 3.84
CA ASN A 769 22.05 33.47 3.86
C ASN A 769 20.58 33.02 3.97
N TYR A 770 19.88 33.42 5.04
CA TYR A 770 18.47 33.08 5.24
C TYR A 770 17.55 34.10 4.54
N GLY A 771 17.85 35.40 4.64
CA GLY A 771 17.06 36.47 4.01
C GLY A 771 17.03 36.42 2.50
N GLY A 772 18.07 35.89 1.85
CA GLY A 772 18.09 35.68 0.40
C GLY A 772 16.97 34.74 -0.09
N ARG A 773 16.37 33.94 0.80
CA ARG A 773 15.22 33.07 0.50
C ARG A 773 13.87 33.73 0.78
N VAL A 774 13.84 34.75 1.63
CA VAL A 774 12.61 35.37 2.10
C VAL A 774 12.24 36.52 1.18
N THR A 775 11.06 36.41 0.57
CA THR A 775 10.56 37.36 -0.44
C THR A 775 9.58 38.38 0.13
N ASP A 776 8.86 38.03 1.18
CA ASP A 776 7.86 38.90 1.82
C ASP A 776 8.52 39.82 2.86
N ASP A 777 8.10 41.09 2.88
CA ASP A 777 8.64 42.10 3.79
C ASP A 777 8.34 41.81 5.27
N LYS A 778 7.16 41.25 5.56
CA LYS A 778 6.77 40.94 6.95
C LYS A 778 7.48 39.70 7.44
N ASP A 779 7.62 38.68 6.60
CA ASP A 779 8.43 37.51 6.91
C ASP A 779 9.90 37.88 7.10
N ARG A 780 10.45 38.79 6.29
CA ARG A 780 11.84 39.27 6.45
C ARG A 780 12.05 39.97 7.80
N ARG A 781 11.11 40.84 8.20
CA ARG A 781 11.13 41.47 9.52
C ARG A 781 11.06 40.45 10.65
N LEU A 782 10.22 39.41 10.51
CA LEU A 782 10.10 38.33 11.47
C LEU A 782 11.43 37.55 11.61
N LEU A 783 12.03 37.16 10.48
CA LEU A 783 13.32 36.46 10.46
C LEU A 783 14.40 37.22 11.22
N LEU A 784 14.53 38.53 10.96
CA LEU A 784 15.50 39.39 11.65
C LEU A 784 15.19 39.53 13.15
N SER A 785 13.91 39.58 13.52
CA SER A 785 13.47 39.66 14.92
C SER A 785 13.74 38.36 15.68
N LEU A 786 13.67 37.20 15.03
CA LEU A 786 14.07 35.93 15.61
C LEU A 786 15.59 35.83 15.75
N LEU A 787 16.33 36.33 14.76
CA LEU A 787 17.79 36.31 14.78
C LEU A 787 18.38 37.23 15.85
N SER A 788 17.72 38.35 16.17
CA SER A 788 18.18 39.27 17.21
C SER A 788 18.14 38.68 18.62
N ILE A 789 17.41 37.58 18.85
CA ILE A 789 17.45 36.80 20.10
C ILE A 789 18.80 36.09 20.26
N VAL A 790 19.46 35.74 19.15
CA VAL A 790 20.76 35.05 19.17
C VAL A 790 21.92 36.03 19.03
N TYR A 791 21.84 36.96 18.08
CA TYR A 791 22.92 37.92 17.83
C TYR A 791 22.69 39.20 18.61
N ASN A 792 22.98 39.14 19.91
CA ASN A 792 23.02 40.29 20.80
C ASN A 792 24.17 40.12 21.81
N LYS A 793 24.51 41.19 22.52
CA LYS A 793 25.56 41.16 23.55
C LYS A 793 25.13 40.39 24.81
N ASP A 794 23.84 40.24 25.04
CA ASP A 794 23.30 39.56 26.23
C ASP A 794 23.57 38.04 26.21
N ILE A 795 23.84 37.47 25.03
CA ILE A 795 24.22 36.05 24.88
C ILE A 795 25.50 35.68 25.63
N GLU A 796 26.33 36.65 26.02
CA GLU A 796 27.53 36.43 26.82
C GLU A 796 27.19 35.94 28.23
N GLN A 797 25.98 36.21 28.73
CA GLN A 797 25.53 35.81 30.06
C GLN A 797 25.48 34.27 30.22
N ASP A 798 25.85 33.79 31.40
CA ASP A 798 25.71 32.38 31.74
C ASP A 798 24.23 32.00 31.87
N LYS A 799 23.86 30.88 31.25
CA LYS A 799 22.47 30.41 31.16
C LYS A 799 21.53 31.43 30.49
N TYR A 800 21.99 32.05 29.40
CA TYR A 800 21.15 32.94 28.57
C TYR A 800 19.89 32.20 28.08
N MET A 801 18.71 32.78 28.34
CA MET A 801 17.42 32.23 27.95
C MET A 801 17.09 32.56 26.49
N LEU A 802 16.80 31.54 25.69
CA LEU A 802 16.48 31.68 24.27
C LEU A 802 14.97 31.79 24.02
N ALA A 803 14.15 31.36 24.97
CA ALA A 803 12.70 31.48 24.95
C ALA A 803 12.18 31.80 26.35
N ALA A 804 10.90 32.18 26.44
CA ALA A 804 10.22 32.30 27.73
C ALA A 804 10.15 30.93 28.43
N GLY A 805 10.40 30.90 29.75
CA GLY A 805 10.45 29.69 30.56
C GLY A 805 11.87 29.31 31.03
N ASP A 806 12.00 28.13 31.65
CA ASP A 806 13.27 27.66 32.25
C ASP A 806 13.97 26.56 31.43
N ASP A 807 13.30 26.01 30.41
CA ASP A 807 13.76 24.82 29.69
C ASP A 807 14.75 25.14 28.56
N TYR A 808 14.63 26.30 27.91
CA TYR A 808 15.40 26.64 26.70
C TYR A 808 16.43 27.73 26.96
N TYR A 809 17.60 27.32 27.42
CA TYR A 809 18.77 28.16 27.62
C TYR A 809 20.01 27.66 26.85
N ILE A 810 21.04 28.51 26.76
CA ILE A 810 22.34 28.12 26.22
C ILE A 810 23.13 27.35 27.29
N PRO A 811 23.56 26.10 27.04
CA PRO A 811 24.35 25.33 27.99
C PRO A 811 25.68 26.02 28.33
N PRO A 812 26.17 25.87 29.57
CA PRO A 812 27.49 26.38 29.94
C PRO A 812 28.59 25.73 29.10
N HIS A 813 29.72 26.42 28.98
CA HIS A 813 30.88 25.90 28.26
C HIS A 813 31.31 24.52 28.78
N GLY A 814 31.44 23.54 27.88
CA GLY A 814 31.68 22.16 28.26
C GLY A 814 32.09 21.25 27.10
N PRO A 815 32.30 19.95 27.38
CA PRO A 815 32.55 18.98 26.33
C PRO A 815 31.30 18.78 25.46
N TYR A 816 31.50 18.37 24.21
CA TYR A 816 30.42 18.10 23.24
C TYR A 816 29.28 17.22 23.81
N GLU A 817 29.60 16.19 24.61
CA GLU A 817 28.59 15.30 25.19
C GLU A 817 27.62 16.03 26.15
N SER A 818 28.09 17.06 26.86
CA SER A 818 27.23 17.84 27.77
C SER A 818 26.12 18.59 27.03
N TYR A 819 26.41 19.08 25.81
CA TYR A 819 25.41 19.69 24.94
C TYR A 819 24.40 18.64 24.46
N ILE A 820 24.85 17.43 24.09
CA ILE A 820 23.94 16.34 23.70
C ILE A 820 23.03 15.93 24.85
N GLU A 821 23.57 15.73 26.05
CA GLU A 821 22.80 15.35 27.23
C GLU A 821 21.72 16.39 27.55
N TYR A 822 22.08 17.68 27.48
CA TYR A 822 21.12 18.76 27.63
C TYR A 822 20.03 18.71 26.56
N ILE A 823 20.38 18.59 25.27
CA ILE A 823 19.37 18.52 24.20
C ILE A 823 18.45 17.30 24.40
N ARG A 824 18.98 16.16 24.86
CA ARG A 824 18.18 14.97 25.22
C ARG A 824 17.26 15.19 26.41
N SER A 825 17.54 16.16 27.29
CA SER A 825 16.67 16.50 28.42
C SER A 825 15.47 17.37 28.03
N LEU A 826 15.52 18.03 26.86
CA LEU A 826 14.44 18.93 26.42
C LEU A 826 13.10 18.20 26.20
N PRO A 827 11.96 18.89 26.37
CA PRO A 827 10.64 18.35 26.08
C PRO A 827 10.49 17.80 24.65
N ILE A 828 9.72 16.73 24.49
CA ILE A 828 9.41 16.14 23.17
C ILE A 828 8.44 17.06 22.42
N THR A 829 7.39 17.53 23.11
CA THR A 829 6.43 18.49 22.57
C THR A 829 6.90 19.90 22.90
N THR A 830 7.07 20.73 21.88
CA THR A 830 7.51 22.13 22.04
C THR A 830 6.31 23.05 22.13
N HIS A 831 6.28 23.93 23.14
CA HIS A 831 5.21 24.92 23.31
C HIS A 831 5.29 26.07 22.28
N PRO A 832 4.16 26.66 21.85
CA PRO A 832 4.11 27.77 20.88
C PRO A 832 4.94 28.98 21.25
N GLU A 833 5.06 29.25 22.55
CA GLU A 833 5.81 30.40 23.08
C GLU A 833 7.29 30.36 22.69
N VAL A 834 7.86 29.16 22.55
CA VAL A 834 9.25 28.96 22.08
C VAL A 834 9.45 29.50 20.67
N PHE A 835 8.40 29.48 19.86
CA PHE A 835 8.42 30.06 18.53
C PHE A 835 8.08 31.56 18.54
N GLY A 836 7.64 32.13 19.66
CA GLY A 836 7.08 33.48 19.74
C GLY A 836 5.61 33.55 19.30
N LEU A 837 4.86 32.46 19.48
CA LEU A 837 3.42 32.36 19.15
C LEU A 837 2.57 32.19 20.42
N HIS A 838 1.31 32.61 20.35
CA HIS A 838 0.33 32.39 21.40
C HIS A 838 -0.16 30.92 21.38
N GLU A 839 -0.60 30.38 22.53
CA GLU A 839 -1.06 28.98 22.67
C GLU A 839 -2.13 28.57 21.64
N ASN A 840 -3.08 29.47 21.33
CA ASN A 840 -4.09 29.27 20.28
C ASN A 840 -3.53 28.95 18.88
N ALA A 841 -2.25 29.25 18.60
CA ALA A 841 -1.63 28.88 17.33
C ALA A 841 -1.54 27.36 17.16
N ASP A 842 -1.38 26.61 18.26
CA ASP A 842 -1.41 25.15 18.23
C ASP A 842 -2.76 24.62 17.76
N ILE A 843 -3.88 25.24 18.15
CA ILE A 843 -5.21 24.77 17.74
C ILE A 843 -5.33 24.74 16.22
N SER A 844 -4.84 25.78 15.52
CA SER A 844 -4.89 25.82 14.05
C SER A 844 -4.00 24.76 13.41
N LYS A 845 -2.77 24.60 13.92
CA LYS A 845 -1.80 23.60 13.47
C LYS A 845 -2.31 22.18 13.71
N ASP A 846 -2.72 21.88 14.94
CA ASP A 846 -3.20 20.57 15.38
C ASP A 846 -4.47 20.14 14.63
N ASN A 847 -5.38 21.09 14.34
CA ASN A 847 -6.53 20.84 13.46
C ASN A 847 -6.10 20.51 12.03
N GLN A 848 -5.09 21.20 11.50
CA GLN A 848 -4.57 20.90 10.17
C GLN A 848 -3.92 19.51 10.13
N GLU A 849 -3.13 19.15 11.12
CA GLU A 849 -2.53 17.81 11.24
C GLU A 849 -3.59 16.71 11.37
N THR A 850 -4.63 16.94 12.18
CA THR A 850 -5.76 16.00 12.31
C THR A 850 -6.48 15.78 10.97
N ASN A 851 -6.76 16.87 10.24
CA ASN A 851 -7.38 16.77 8.91
C ASN A 851 -6.49 16.05 7.91
N GLN A 852 -5.16 16.27 7.96
CA GLN A 852 -4.20 15.55 7.12
C GLN A 852 -4.18 14.05 7.44
N LEU A 853 -4.14 13.70 8.73
CA LEU A 853 -4.20 12.30 9.20
C LEU A 853 -5.45 11.60 8.67
N PHE A 854 -6.63 12.16 8.92
CA PHE A 854 -7.89 11.55 8.47
C PHE A 854 -8.02 11.48 6.97
N ARG A 855 -7.59 12.51 6.23
CA ARG A 855 -7.58 12.49 4.78
C ARG A 855 -6.68 11.37 4.25
N GLY A 856 -5.49 11.21 4.81
CA GLY A 856 -4.57 10.14 4.42
C GLY A 856 -5.15 8.75 4.72
N VAL A 857 -5.77 8.56 5.89
CA VAL A 857 -6.46 7.32 6.24
C VAL A 857 -7.62 7.02 5.27
N LEU A 858 -8.43 8.02 4.91
CA LEU A 858 -9.54 7.87 3.96
C LEU A 858 -9.06 7.40 2.57
N LEU A 859 -7.86 7.76 2.13
CA LEU A 859 -7.29 7.27 0.86
C LEU A 859 -6.98 5.77 0.89
N THR A 860 -6.78 5.18 2.08
CA THR A 860 -6.49 3.75 2.24
C THR A 860 -7.74 2.89 2.36
N LEU A 861 -8.91 3.49 2.59
CA LEU A 861 -10.14 2.73 2.75
C LEU A 861 -10.72 2.29 1.40
N PRO A 862 -11.19 1.04 1.27
CA PRO A 862 -11.87 0.60 0.08
C PRO A 862 -13.12 1.45 -0.13
N ARG A 863 -13.30 1.97 -1.36
CA ARG A 863 -14.46 2.80 -1.75
C ARG A 863 -15.76 1.98 -1.88
N GLU A 864 -15.77 0.71 -1.45
CA GLU A 864 -16.97 -0.13 -1.49
C GLU A 864 -17.97 0.36 -0.43
N ALA A 865 -19.13 0.83 -0.91
CA ALA A 865 -20.29 1.09 -0.09
C ALA A 865 -20.86 -0.24 0.42
N GLY A 866 -20.92 -0.42 1.74
CA GLY A 866 -21.69 -1.49 2.36
C GLY A 866 -23.15 -1.40 1.90
N GLY A 867 -23.70 -2.52 1.42
CA GLY A 867 -24.95 -2.59 0.65
C GLY A 867 -26.27 -2.28 1.39
N GLY A 868 -26.26 -1.42 2.41
CA GLY A 868 -27.45 -1.01 3.16
C GLY A 868 -27.74 0.49 3.19
N GLY A 869 -26.82 1.34 2.71
CA GLY A 869 -26.98 2.81 2.70
C GLY A 869 -27.22 3.39 1.30
N LYS A 870 -27.65 4.66 1.23
CA LYS A 870 -27.69 5.43 -0.02
C LYS A 870 -26.34 5.32 -0.73
N SER A 871 -26.37 5.21 -2.06
CA SER A 871 -25.12 5.18 -2.81
C SER A 871 -24.35 6.50 -2.62
N PRO A 872 -23.00 6.50 -2.73
CA PRO A 872 -22.24 7.74 -2.74
C PRO A 872 -22.75 8.72 -3.81
N GLN A 873 -23.21 8.21 -4.97
CA GLN A 873 -23.84 9.02 -6.01
C GLN A 873 -25.13 9.67 -5.54
N GLU A 874 -26.06 8.90 -4.95
CA GLU A 874 -27.32 9.42 -4.40
C GLU A 874 -27.07 10.48 -3.31
N THR A 875 -26.06 10.26 -2.47
CA THR A 875 -25.70 11.22 -1.41
C THR A 875 -25.15 12.53 -1.99
N VAL A 876 -24.36 12.44 -3.06
CA VAL A 876 -23.83 13.61 -3.78
C VAL A 876 -24.94 14.34 -4.52
N GLU A 877 -25.89 13.62 -5.12
CA GLU A 877 -27.06 14.19 -5.78
C GLU A 877 -27.94 14.95 -4.79
N ASP A 878 -28.29 14.32 -3.66
CA ASP A 878 -29.06 14.99 -2.60
C ASP A 878 -28.36 16.27 -2.11
N LEU A 879 -27.03 16.22 -1.95
CA LEU A 879 -26.22 17.37 -1.50
C LEU A 879 -26.16 18.47 -2.56
N ALA A 880 -26.04 18.10 -3.83
CA ALA A 880 -26.08 19.05 -4.93
C ALA A 880 -27.44 19.76 -4.98
N GLN A 881 -28.54 19.03 -4.84
CA GLN A 881 -29.90 19.59 -4.82
C GLN A 881 -30.11 20.52 -3.62
N ASP A 882 -29.64 20.14 -2.43
CA ASP A 882 -29.75 20.97 -1.22
C ASP A 882 -28.96 22.26 -1.36
N ILE A 883 -27.71 22.19 -1.84
CA ILE A 883 -26.89 23.39 -2.10
C ILE A 883 -27.55 24.27 -3.15
N LEU A 884 -28.10 23.68 -4.23
CA LEU A 884 -28.84 24.41 -5.26
C LEU A 884 -30.07 25.14 -4.67
N SER A 885 -30.78 24.51 -3.73
CA SER A 885 -31.93 25.11 -3.07
C SER A 885 -31.58 26.28 -2.14
N LYS A 886 -30.36 26.25 -1.58
CA LYS A 886 -29.83 27.27 -0.64
C LYS A 886 -29.12 28.43 -1.34
N LEU A 887 -28.86 28.34 -2.65
CA LEU A 887 -28.21 29.41 -3.40
C LEU A 887 -29.12 30.65 -3.54
N PRO A 888 -28.62 31.85 -3.24
CA PRO A 888 -29.40 33.08 -3.40
C PRO A 888 -29.70 33.35 -4.88
N SER A 889 -30.88 33.90 -5.17
CA SER A 889 -31.25 34.33 -6.52
C SER A 889 -30.31 35.44 -7.01
N GLY A 890 -29.96 35.42 -8.30
CA GLY A 890 -29.13 36.45 -8.90
C GLY A 890 -29.73 37.85 -8.74
N PHE A 891 -28.86 38.85 -8.54
CA PHE A 891 -29.28 40.25 -8.37
C PHE A 891 -29.81 40.83 -9.69
N ASP A 892 -30.91 41.60 -9.65
CA ASP A 892 -31.37 42.35 -10.81
C ASP A 892 -30.49 43.59 -11.05
N VAL A 893 -29.51 43.42 -11.92
CA VAL A 893 -28.56 44.48 -12.29
C VAL A 893 -29.28 45.71 -12.88
N LYS A 894 -30.43 45.55 -13.55
CA LYS A 894 -31.15 46.67 -14.17
C LYS A 894 -31.86 47.52 -13.12
N GLU A 895 -32.38 46.91 -12.06
CA GLU A 895 -33.01 47.64 -10.95
C GLU A 895 -31.96 48.38 -10.12
N VAL A 896 -30.84 47.71 -9.79
CA VAL A 896 -29.72 48.33 -9.08
C VAL A 896 -29.12 49.51 -9.88
N MET A 897 -29.03 49.40 -11.21
CA MET A 897 -28.56 50.50 -12.07
C MET A 897 -29.49 51.73 -12.07
N LYS A 898 -30.78 51.58 -11.72
CA LYS A 898 -31.70 52.71 -11.58
C LYS A 898 -31.52 53.42 -10.24
N VAL A 899 -31.26 52.66 -9.18
CA VAL A 899 -31.08 53.18 -7.82
C VAL A 899 -29.68 53.78 -7.64
N TYR A 900 -28.66 53.18 -8.24
CA TYR A 900 -27.25 53.59 -8.17
C TYR A 900 -26.71 53.86 -9.58
N PRO A 901 -27.06 55.01 -10.18
CA PRO A 901 -26.59 55.35 -11.52
C PRO A 901 -25.08 55.60 -11.52
N VAL A 902 -24.45 55.34 -12.67
CA VAL A 902 -23.03 55.65 -12.88
C VAL A 902 -22.89 57.16 -12.96
N LEU A 903 -22.37 57.75 -11.88
CA LEU A 903 -22.09 59.17 -11.76
C LEU A 903 -20.58 59.36 -11.66
N TYR A 904 -20.07 60.42 -12.28
CA TYR A 904 -18.65 60.76 -12.21
C TYR A 904 -18.21 61.07 -10.76
N GLU A 905 -19.13 61.59 -9.95
CA GLU A 905 -18.91 61.97 -8.55
C GLU A 905 -18.95 60.76 -7.59
N GLU A 906 -19.45 59.60 -8.02
CA GLU A 906 -19.66 58.43 -7.16
C GLU A 906 -19.13 57.14 -7.81
N SER A 907 -17.82 56.94 -7.73
CA SER A 907 -17.10 55.79 -8.31
C SER A 907 -17.52 54.44 -7.73
N MET A 908 -18.04 54.40 -6.50
CA MET A 908 -18.51 53.19 -5.84
C MET A 908 -19.71 52.55 -6.55
N ASN A 909 -20.57 53.33 -7.21
CA ASN A 909 -21.69 52.79 -8.00
C ASN A 909 -21.18 51.97 -9.19
N THR A 910 -20.03 52.35 -9.75
CA THR A 910 -19.38 51.60 -10.83
C THR A 910 -18.78 50.29 -10.33
N VAL A 911 -18.15 50.31 -9.14
CA VAL A 911 -17.59 49.09 -8.51
C VAL A 911 -18.71 48.12 -8.14
N LEU A 912 -19.78 48.61 -7.49
CA LEU A 912 -20.96 47.81 -7.13
C LEU A 912 -21.55 47.11 -8.35
N ARG A 913 -21.71 47.83 -9.46
CA ARG A 913 -22.20 47.24 -10.71
C ARG A 913 -21.28 46.13 -11.22
N GLN A 914 -19.96 46.33 -11.19
CA GLN A 914 -19.00 45.30 -11.62
C GLN A 914 -19.01 44.07 -10.72
N GLU A 915 -19.09 44.28 -9.41
CA GLU A 915 -19.16 43.19 -8.43
C GLU A 915 -20.46 42.39 -8.57
N LEU A 916 -21.61 43.03 -8.78
CA LEU A 916 -22.87 42.31 -9.02
C LEU A 916 -22.86 41.49 -10.32
N ILE A 917 -22.26 42.03 -11.39
CA ILE A 917 -22.10 41.28 -12.65
C ILE A 917 -21.19 40.07 -12.43
N ARG A 918 -20.07 40.24 -11.71
CA ARG A 918 -19.12 39.17 -11.39
C ARG A 918 -19.76 38.12 -10.47
N PHE A 919 -20.49 38.54 -9.45
CA PHE A 919 -21.18 37.67 -8.51
C PHE A 919 -22.27 36.86 -9.22
N ASN A 920 -23.11 37.49 -10.04
CA ASN A 920 -24.11 36.78 -10.83
C ASN A 920 -23.48 35.79 -11.81
N ARG A 921 -22.35 36.15 -12.45
CA ARG A 921 -21.61 35.23 -13.32
C ARG A 921 -21.03 34.05 -12.53
N TYR A 922 -20.46 34.31 -11.35
CA TYR A 922 -19.94 33.28 -10.46
C TYR A 922 -21.05 32.33 -10.00
N GLY A 923 -22.17 32.86 -9.51
CA GLY A 923 -23.34 32.08 -9.13
C GLY A 923 -23.88 31.24 -10.30
N SER A 924 -23.94 31.81 -11.51
CA SER A 924 -24.35 31.06 -12.71
C SER A 924 -23.41 29.89 -13.03
N VAL A 925 -22.08 30.11 -12.99
CA VAL A 925 -21.10 29.04 -13.22
C VAL A 925 -21.21 27.96 -12.15
N PHE A 926 -21.42 28.36 -10.89
CA PHE A 926 -21.58 27.43 -9.77
C PHE A 926 -22.85 26.58 -9.91
N CYS A 927 -23.99 27.19 -10.26
CA CYS A 927 -25.24 26.46 -10.55
C CYS A 927 -25.06 25.47 -11.71
N VAL A 928 -24.46 25.91 -12.83
CA VAL A 928 -24.20 25.03 -13.98
C VAL A 928 -23.26 23.88 -13.59
N GLY A 929 -22.24 24.14 -12.77
CA GLY A 929 -21.34 23.12 -12.25
C GLY A 929 -22.05 22.05 -11.40
N LEU A 930 -22.95 22.47 -10.49
CA LEU A 930 -23.75 21.55 -9.68
C LEU A 930 -24.73 20.74 -10.52
N VAL A 931 -25.38 21.37 -11.50
CA VAL A 931 -26.27 20.65 -12.44
C VAL A 931 -25.48 19.64 -13.27
N ILE A 932 -24.28 19.98 -13.76
CA ILE A 932 -23.40 19.03 -14.45
C ILE A 932 -23.00 17.87 -13.53
N LEU A 933 -22.76 18.13 -12.24
CA LEU A 933 -22.45 17.10 -11.25
C LEU A 933 -23.63 16.13 -11.08
N GLU A 934 -24.86 16.62 -11.00
CA GLU A 934 -26.08 15.79 -10.98
C GLU A 934 -26.18 14.94 -12.25
N TYR A 935 -26.05 15.55 -13.43
CA TYR A 935 -26.08 14.83 -14.71
C TYR A 935 -24.97 13.78 -14.81
N ALA A 936 -23.76 14.09 -14.33
CA ALA A 936 -22.64 13.15 -14.33
C ALA A 936 -22.88 11.96 -13.40
N CYS A 937 -23.53 12.16 -12.26
CA CYS A 937 -23.92 11.08 -11.36
C CYS A 937 -24.97 10.15 -11.99
N ILE A 938 -25.93 10.72 -12.74
CA ILE A 938 -26.98 9.95 -13.44
C ILE A 938 -26.41 9.14 -14.62
N HIS A 939 -25.46 9.69 -15.38
CA HIS A 939 -24.93 9.08 -16.60
C HIS A 939 -23.69 8.18 -16.41
N GLN A 940 -23.17 8.03 -15.18
CA GLN A 940 -22.17 7.00 -14.83
C GLN A 940 -22.80 5.64 -14.49
N CYS A 941 -24.14 5.55 -14.41
CA CYS A 941 -24.89 4.28 -14.41
C CYS A 941 -25.00 3.72 -15.83
#